data_AF-A0A8C0URT0-F1
#
_entry.id   AF-A0A8C0URT0-F1
#
_cell.length_a   1.000
_cell.length_b   1.000
_cell.length_c   1.000
_cell.angle_alpha   90.00
_cell.angle_beta   90.00
_cell.angle_gamma   90.00
#
_symmetry.space_group_name_H-M   'P 1'
#
loop_
_entity.id
_entity.type
_entity.pdbx_description
1 polymer ?
#
loop_
_entity_poly.entity_id
_entity_poly.type
_entity_poly.pdbx_seq_one_letter_code
_entity_poly.pdbx_strand_id
1 'polypeptide(L)'
;MASQEENQAQPFADIFDEDEAERSFLLSKPTCLIVFGKPGSGKKTLARKLAQRLNCIFIEASEVIETNVQQGTVYGLKCQELLCQGQSIPENLVTEMILQKIESPEAAHFGYVLTGFPSLSEEYMTIPQQIKKIMNLKLKPDILINIKCPDYELCQRISGQRLNPNSGEIYQRSQWDPKLTDKHKKEKDQDEEEDEEEDEERDEEEGEETGEGPHKKLESFHQLVHRPEDFLENAEKRIGIYKDIMLRPLEELLSDQDCRYLIEVDGSQEPDDVFEIVAGRLQSMDIQNAAPIIRLQSDQEEETLEGKQKDELLRALSSYKLMAPRYRWRRSRWGQVCPVALKEGDIVMGNPEFAVSFLGKMYVLSSQEAFNKFIQNPRPYLLPPMPVSPCKVFVFGPPFSGRTTICNGIAHNYKGKVLDMDKLIQQYNESREKKLEELQKDAVEKAIAAVKNRLESGEQSEESGIPEITADHPEVQAMVEEAMESASVSDGPMSPQLYAEVLEGAIAELMKTNKDRFPGASERGGWVVDNYPLSADHWSALSEKGLLPDTVVCLKDTQKDGACILRRAYLASRNENNSKILERPTTDEALKKEEDDAREGMEETLPSEKDQSPSAAEEKEIMQPEFAEDDFPDAEEMETIKMKIDLFMNDWEKVESVIKKSSEIQVVVLEIAEQTPESLLNQTVLVMEKPFNYYGWELSDEDLEEEAQDLAAEGENEEEEGEEEEEEEEDEGEGEEEEEEEEVSMPVLSIYAFYYDSFIFSLNITSEKSDFS
;
A
#
# COMPACT_ATOMS: atom_id res chain seq x y z
N MET A 1 -22.00 -38.67 -0.09
CA MET A 1 -23.10 -37.95 -0.76
C MET A 1 -23.24 -36.63 -0.03
N ALA A 2 -22.86 -35.56 -0.71
CA ALA A 2 -22.78 -34.22 -0.17
C ALA A 2 -24.19 -33.68 0.14
N SER A 3 -24.39 -33.19 1.36
CA SER A 3 -25.52 -32.33 1.70
C SER A 3 -25.24 -30.95 1.12
N GLN A 4 -26.02 -30.59 0.10
CA GLN A 4 -26.15 -29.23 -0.39
C GLN A 4 -26.79 -28.41 0.72
N GLU A 5 -26.01 -27.61 1.44
CA GLU A 5 -26.53 -26.46 2.14
C GLU A 5 -26.84 -25.41 1.07
N GLU A 6 -28.13 -25.25 0.77
CA GLU A 6 -28.66 -24.15 0.00
C GLU A 6 -28.23 -22.84 0.70
N ASN A 7 -27.34 -22.10 0.05
CA ASN A 7 -27.12 -20.68 0.32
C ASN A 7 -28.49 -20.00 0.25
N GLN A 8 -29.09 -19.73 1.41
CA GLN A 8 -30.21 -18.80 1.51
C GLN A 8 -29.68 -17.46 1.04
N ALA A 9 -30.05 -17.08 -0.19
CA ALA A 9 -29.87 -15.73 -0.69
C ALA A 9 -30.54 -14.80 0.31
N GLN A 10 -29.73 -14.01 1.02
CA GLN A 10 -30.22 -12.97 1.93
C GLN A 10 -31.15 -12.05 1.14
N PRO A 11 -32.40 -11.79 1.57
CA PRO A 11 -33.40 -11.14 0.73
C PRO A 11 -33.22 -9.62 0.59
N PHE A 12 -32.12 -9.07 1.10
CA PHE A 12 -31.74 -7.66 0.99
C PHE A 12 -30.20 -7.60 0.95
N ALA A 13 -29.59 -7.96 -0.18
CA ALA A 13 -28.27 -7.44 -0.49
C ALA A 13 -28.47 -5.97 -0.85
N ASP A 14 -27.82 -5.07 -0.13
CA ASP A 14 -27.80 -3.65 -0.47
C ASP A 14 -27.44 -3.50 -1.96
N ILE A 15 -28.22 -2.70 -2.68
CA ILE A 15 -28.02 -2.45 -4.11
C ILE A 15 -26.74 -1.64 -4.34
N PHE A 16 -26.22 -1.04 -3.25
CA PHE A 16 -24.96 -0.32 -3.17
C PHE A 16 -24.04 -1.03 -2.17
N ASP A 17 -23.36 -2.09 -2.61
CA ASP A 17 -22.20 -2.57 -1.88
C ASP A 17 -21.12 -1.47 -1.95
N GLU A 18 -21.01 -0.65 -0.89
CA GLU A 18 -20.04 0.45 -0.77
C GLU A 18 -18.61 -0.04 -1.05
N ASP A 19 -18.28 -1.28 -0.68
CA ASP A 19 -16.97 -1.86 -0.95
C ASP A 19 -16.78 -2.18 -2.44
N GLU A 20 -17.84 -2.53 -3.17
CA GLU A 20 -17.81 -2.70 -4.61
C GLU A 20 -17.69 -1.36 -5.34
N ALA A 21 -18.35 -0.30 -4.84
CA ALA A 21 -18.19 1.07 -5.33
C ALA A 21 -16.77 1.59 -5.10
N GLU A 22 -16.20 1.37 -3.91
CA GLU A 22 -14.80 1.69 -3.59
C GLU A 22 -13.86 0.94 -4.56
N ARG A 23 -14.05 -0.36 -4.75
CA ARG A 23 -13.24 -1.15 -5.69
C ARG A 23 -13.36 -0.65 -7.13
N SER A 24 -14.56 -0.34 -7.58
CA SER A 24 -14.82 0.22 -8.92
C SER A 24 -14.05 1.53 -9.13
N PHE A 25 -14.11 2.45 -8.16
CA PHE A 25 -13.35 3.70 -8.20
C PHE A 25 -11.83 3.49 -8.14
N LEU A 26 -11.34 2.55 -7.34
CA LEU A 26 -9.92 2.26 -7.23
C LEU A 26 -9.36 1.64 -8.53
N LEU A 27 -10.18 0.86 -9.24
CA LEU A 27 -9.84 0.23 -10.53
C LEU A 27 -10.05 1.16 -11.73
N SER A 28 -10.85 2.23 -11.56
CA SER A 28 -11.14 3.17 -12.62
C SER A 28 -9.89 3.95 -13.02
N LYS A 29 -9.85 4.41 -14.26
CA LYS A 29 -8.78 5.28 -14.74
C LYS A 29 -9.06 6.73 -14.30
N PRO A 30 -8.06 7.47 -13.80
CA PRO A 30 -8.25 8.87 -13.46
C PRO A 30 -8.34 9.73 -14.73
N THR A 31 -8.96 10.90 -14.59
CA THR A 31 -9.20 11.79 -15.73
C THR A 31 -7.91 12.42 -16.25
N CYS A 32 -7.66 12.25 -17.55
CA CYS A 32 -6.47 12.80 -18.20
C CYS A 32 -6.86 13.72 -19.38
N LEU A 33 -6.43 14.98 -19.33
CA LEU A 33 -6.75 15.99 -20.34
C LEU A 33 -5.51 16.54 -21.04
N ILE A 34 -5.67 16.96 -22.29
CA ILE A 34 -4.64 17.71 -23.03
C ILE A 34 -5.23 18.99 -23.59
N VAL A 35 -4.53 20.10 -23.38
CA VAL A 35 -4.91 21.41 -23.92
C VAL A 35 -3.99 21.82 -25.06
N PHE A 36 -4.55 21.83 -26.27
CA PHE A 36 -3.92 22.34 -27.48
C PHE A 36 -4.32 23.79 -27.77
N GLY A 37 -3.41 24.51 -28.41
CA GLY A 37 -3.67 25.84 -28.90
C GLY A 37 -2.40 26.53 -29.37
N LYS A 38 -2.57 27.49 -30.27
CA LYS A 38 -1.48 28.34 -30.77
C LYS A 38 -0.76 29.06 -29.62
N PRO A 39 0.51 29.47 -29.77
CA PRO A 39 1.19 30.32 -28.79
C PRO A 39 0.36 31.59 -28.51
N GLY A 40 0.23 32.00 -27.23
CA GLY A 40 -0.54 33.18 -26.84
C GLY A 40 -2.05 32.98 -26.62
N SER A 41 -2.58 31.76 -26.84
CA SER A 41 -4.02 31.44 -26.69
C SER A 41 -4.55 31.34 -25.26
N GLY A 42 -3.69 31.45 -24.24
CA GLY A 42 -4.11 31.28 -22.84
C GLY A 42 -4.17 29.81 -22.37
N LYS A 43 -3.69 28.85 -23.18
CA LYS A 43 -3.69 27.42 -22.84
C LYS A 43 -3.11 27.06 -21.46
N LYS A 44 -2.06 27.76 -21.02
CA LYS A 44 -1.42 27.55 -19.71
C LYS A 44 -2.37 27.94 -18.57
N THR A 45 -3.00 29.11 -18.69
CA THR A 45 -3.97 29.63 -17.71
C THR A 45 -5.17 28.70 -17.60
N LEU A 46 -5.75 28.31 -18.74
CA LEU A 46 -6.88 27.38 -18.76
C LEU A 46 -6.52 26.03 -18.13
N ALA A 47 -5.40 25.43 -18.56
CA ALA A 47 -4.97 24.13 -18.06
C ALA A 47 -4.69 24.14 -16.55
N ARG A 48 -4.15 25.24 -16.01
CA ARG A 48 -3.94 25.39 -14.56
C ARG A 48 -5.25 25.49 -13.79
N LYS A 49 -6.20 26.32 -14.23
CA LYS A 49 -7.52 26.42 -13.60
C LYS A 49 -8.27 25.08 -13.63
N LEU A 50 -8.19 24.36 -14.76
CA LEU A 50 -8.78 23.02 -14.89
C LEU A 50 -8.12 21.99 -13.94
N ALA A 51 -6.80 22.01 -13.83
CA ALA A 51 -6.08 21.13 -12.92
C ALA A 51 -6.50 21.36 -11.45
N GLN A 52 -6.66 22.62 -11.04
CA GLN A 52 -7.16 22.98 -9.71
C GLN A 52 -8.60 22.50 -9.50
N ARG A 53 -9.50 22.76 -10.47
CA ARG A 53 -10.93 22.41 -10.34
C ARG A 53 -11.20 20.91 -10.27
N LEU A 54 -10.36 20.10 -10.92
CA LEU A 54 -10.49 18.64 -11.00
C LEU A 54 -9.58 17.90 -10.01
N ASN A 55 -8.75 18.62 -9.23
CA ASN A 55 -7.68 18.07 -8.41
C ASN A 55 -6.72 17.16 -9.20
N CYS A 56 -6.37 17.56 -10.43
CA CYS A 56 -5.44 16.84 -11.29
C CYS A 56 -4.02 17.44 -11.22
N ILE A 57 -3.02 16.65 -11.61
CA ILE A 57 -1.65 17.15 -11.73
C ILE A 57 -1.50 18.02 -12.97
N PHE A 58 -1.13 19.28 -12.80
CA PHE A 58 -0.77 20.14 -13.91
C PHE A 58 0.62 19.78 -14.44
N ILE A 59 0.74 19.53 -15.75
CA ILE A 59 2.00 19.13 -16.38
C ILE A 59 2.33 20.10 -17.52
N GLU A 60 3.39 20.88 -17.33
CA GLU A 60 4.02 21.75 -18.32
C GLU A 60 5.55 21.64 -18.23
N ALA A 61 6.25 21.78 -19.35
CA ALA A 61 7.71 21.70 -19.42
C ALA A 61 8.42 22.58 -18.38
N SER A 62 8.03 23.85 -18.22
CA SER A 62 8.68 24.77 -17.29
C SER A 62 8.52 24.34 -15.84
N GLU A 63 7.29 23.95 -15.46
CA GLU A 63 6.97 23.55 -14.08
C GLU A 63 7.63 22.24 -13.68
N VAL A 64 7.70 21.29 -14.62
CA VAL A 64 8.43 20.04 -14.43
C VAL A 64 9.92 20.31 -14.26
N ILE A 65 10.53 21.20 -15.07
CA ILE A 65 11.95 21.57 -14.93
C ILE A 65 12.20 22.22 -13.56
N GLU A 66 11.38 23.21 -13.18
CA GLU A 66 11.51 23.94 -11.90
C GLU A 66 11.38 22.99 -10.71
N THR A 67 10.37 22.13 -10.71
CA THR A 67 10.16 21.10 -9.67
C THR A 67 11.36 20.17 -9.55
N ASN A 68 11.89 19.69 -10.68
CA ASN A 68 13.05 18.78 -10.69
C ASN A 68 14.33 19.47 -10.17
N VAL A 69 14.51 20.76 -10.46
CA VAL A 69 15.62 21.57 -9.97
C VAL A 69 15.51 21.80 -8.46
N GLN A 70 14.33 22.18 -7.97
CA GLN A 70 14.07 22.40 -6.54
C GLN A 70 14.27 21.12 -5.71
N GLN A 71 13.82 19.98 -6.23
CA GLN A 71 14.00 18.66 -5.59
C GLN A 71 15.43 18.10 -5.71
N GLY A 72 16.33 18.75 -6.46
CA GLY A 72 17.71 18.29 -6.62
C GLY A 72 17.85 16.95 -7.34
N THR A 73 16.93 16.62 -8.24
CA THR A 73 16.96 15.35 -8.98
C THR A 73 18.14 15.29 -9.96
N VAL A 74 18.51 14.09 -10.43
CA VAL A 74 19.57 13.92 -11.44
C VAL A 74 19.30 14.73 -12.71
N TYR A 75 18.03 14.82 -13.12
CA TYR A 75 17.61 15.64 -14.25
C TYR A 75 17.68 17.13 -13.94
N GLY A 76 17.21 17.54 -12.76
CA GLY A 76 17.26 18.93 -12.29
C GLY A 76 18.68 19.47 -12.19
N LEU A 77 19.62 18.70 -11.62
CA LEU A 77 21.03 19.09 -11.52
C LEU A 77 21.67 19.27 -12.90
N LYS A 78 21.36 18.38 -13.86
CA LYS A 78 21.81 18.53 -15.26
C LYS A 78 21.22 19.78 -15.92
N CYS A 79 19.92 20.05 -15.70
CA CYS A 79 19.30 21.27 -16.21
C CYS A 79 19.97 22.52 -15.61
N GLN A 80 20.21 22.52 -14.31
CA GLN A 80 20.88 23.62 -13.61
C GLN A 80 22.30 23.83 -14.11
N GLU A 81 23.07 22.76 -14.34
CA GLU A 81 24.42 22.84 -14.92
C GLU A 81 24.40 23.48 -16.31
N LEU A 82 23.53 23.00 -17.21
CA LEU A 82 23.40 23.53 -18.57
C LEU A 82 22.98 25.00 -18.57
N LEU A 83 21.99 25.37 -17.74
CA LEU A 83 21.52 26.74 -17.60
C LEU A 83 22.62 27.67 -17.04
N CYS A 84 23.39 27.22 -16.04
CA CYS A 84 24.53 27.96 -15.49
C CYS A 84 25.65 28.17 -16.53
N GLN A 85 25.78 27.27 -17.50
CA GLN A 85 26.71 27.40 -18.63
C GLN A 85 26.16 28.29 -19.76
N GLY A 86 24.92 28.78 -19.64
CA GLY A 86 24.23 29.56 -20.68
C GLY A 86 23.76 28.72 -21.88
N GLN A 87 23.64 27.40 -21.71
CA GLN A 87 23.16 26.48 -22.74
C GLN A 87 21.65 26.26 -22.60
N SER A 88 20.98 25.97 -23.73
CA SER A 88 19.57 25.57 -23.74
C SER A 88 19.41 24.12 -23.26
N ILE A 89 18.31 23.84 -22.56
CA ILE A 89 17.99 22.47 -22.14
C ILE A 89 17.60 21.65 -23.37
N PRO A 90 18.25 20.50 -23.64
CA PRO A 90 17.93 19.63 -24.77
C PRO A 90 16.49 19.10 -24.73
N GLU A 91 15.83 19.04 -25.89
CA GLU A 91 14.44 18.58 -26.00
C GLU A 91 14.22 17.15 -25.50
N ASN A 92 15.21 16.26 -25.70
CA ASN A 92 15.12 14.88 -25.22
C ASN A 92 15.02 14.83 -23.68
N LEU A 93 15.75 15.69 -22.98
CA LEU A 93 15.75 15.77 -21.52
C LEU A 93 14.37 16.23 -21.02
N VAL A 94 13.81 17.28 -21.64
CA VAL A 94 12.47 17.79 -21.30
C VAL A 94 11.40 16.74 -21.54
N THR A 95 11.47 16.04 -22.68
CA THR A 95 10.53 14.98 -23.03
C THR A 95 10.58 13.84 -22.02
N GLU A 96 11.76 13.40 -21.59
CA GLU A 96 11.92 12.37 -20.56
C GLU A 96 11.32 12.81 -19.22
N MET A 97 11.57 14.04 -18.77
CA MET A 97 11.02 14.55 -17.52
C MET A 97 9.49 14.65 -17.54
N ILE A 98 8.89 15.10 -18.66
CA ILE A 98 7.43 15.15 -18.82
C ILE A 98 6.84 13.74 -18.74
N LEU A 99 7.43 12.78 -19.45
CA LEU A 99 6.95 11.39 -19.44
C LEU A 99 7.08 10.76 -18.05
N GLN A 100 8.19 11.01 -17.36
CA GLN A 100 8.37 10.56 -15.98
C GLN A 100 7.32 11.16 -15.04
N LYS A 101 6.95 12.44 -15.22
CA LYS A 101 5.89 13.07 -14.43
C LYS A 101 4.51 12.51 -14.74
N ILE A 102 4.21 12.19 -16.00
CA ILE A 102 2.95 11.52 -16.39
C ILE A 102 2.87 10.10 -15.81
N GLU A 103 3.99 9.39 -15.72
CA GLU A 103 4.07 8.04 -15.13
C GLU A 103 4.25 8.04 -13.60
N SER A 104 4.19 9.21 -12.97
CA SER A 104 4.32 9.35 -11.52
C SER A 104 3.15 8.68 -10.76
N PRO A 105 3.37 8.23 -9.52
CA PRO A 105 2.29 7.69 -8.70
C PRO A 105 1.15 8.69 -8.51
N GLU A 106 1.48 9.98 -8.38
CA GLU A 106 0.52 11.08 -8.25
C GLU A 106 -0.43 11.15 -9.46
N ALA A 107 0.11 11.15 -10.68
CA ALA A 107 -0.68 11.18 -11.90
C ALA A 107 -1.54 9.91 -12.07
N ALA A 108 -1.11 8.77 -11.51
CA ALA A 108 -1.89 7.52 -11.53
C ALA A 108 -3.12 7.53 -10.60
N HIS A 109 -3.17 8.46 -9.65
CA HIS A 109 -4.34 8.67 -8.78
C HIS A 109 -5.15 9.90 -9.18
N PHE A 110 -4.48 11.05 -9.30
CA PHE A 110 -5.10 12.34 -9.55
C PHE A 110 -5.39 12.61 -11.03
N GLY A 111 -4.78 11.84 -11.93
CA GLY A 111 -4.79 12.16 -13.35
C GLY A 111 -3.92 13.37 -13.65
N TYR A 112 -4.04 13.92 -14.87
CA TYR A 112 -3.22 15.06 -15.28
C TYR A 112 -3.90 15.97 -16.29
N VAL A 113 -3.46 17.23 -16.32
CA VAL A 113 -3.74 18.18 -17.41
C VAL A 113 -2.43 18.56 -18.07
N LEU A 114 -2.21 18.08 -19.29
CA LEU A 114 -0.98 18.29 -20.03
C LEU A 114 -1.12 19.49 -20.99
N THR A 115 -0.12 20.37 -20.95
CA THR A 115 0.02 21.47 -21.90
C THR A 115 1.47 21.64 -22.35
N GLY A 116 1.67 22.20 -23.54
CA GLY A 116 3.01 22.46 -24.09
C GLY A 116 3.74 21.25 -24.68
N PHE A 117 3.15 20.05 -24.64
CA PHE A 117 3.62 18.87 -25.35
C PHE A 117 2.48 18.28 -26.21
N PRO A 118 2.66 18.07 -27.52
CA PRO A 118 3.89 18.12 -28.31
C PRO A 118 4.48 19.54 -28.44
N SER A 119 5.81 19.60 -28.47
CA SER A 119 6.59 20.83 -28.55
C SER A 119 6.59 21.39 -29.99
N LEU A 120 6.99 22.65 -30.20
CA LEU A 120 7.21 23.19 -31.56
C LEU A 120 8.60 22.85 -32.13
N SER A 121 9.44 22.16 -31.36
CA SER A 121 10.75 21.68 -31.79
C SER A 121 10.61 20.30 -32.41
N GLU A 122 11.40 20.05 -33.45
CA GLU A 122 11.60 18.72 -34.04
C GLU A 122 13.08 18.30 -34.01
N GLU A 123 13.88 18.91 -33.12
CA GLU A 123 15.31 18.59 -32.96
C GLU A 123 15.53 17.14 -32.49
N TYR A 124 14.67 16.65 -31.60
CA TYR A 124 14.72 15.29 -31.09
C TYR A 124 13.72 14.35 -31.76
N MET A 125 12.47 14.79 -31.90
CA MET A 125 11.36 13.95 -32.36
C MET A 125 10.38 14.76 -33.21
N THR A 126 9.94 14.21 -34.34
CA THR A 126 8.93 14.87 -35.19
C THR A 126 7.59 14.98 -34.49
N ILE A 127 6.77 15.98 -34.84
CA ILE A 127 5.45 16.19 -34.21
C ILE A 127 4.55 14.93 -34.26
N PRO A 128 4.44 14.21 -35.39
CA PRO A 128 3.63 12.99 -35.43
C PRO A 128 4.15 11.90 -34.49
N GLN A 129 5.46 11.81 -34.29
CA GLN A 129 6.05 10.86 -33.33
C GLN A 129 5.75 11.29 -31.88
N GLN A 130 5.79 12.59 -31.57
CA GLN A 130 5.42 13.11 -30.25
C GLN A 130 3.95 12.81 -29.93
N ILE A 131 3.04 13.10 -30.87
CA ILE A 131 1.61 12.77 -30.76
C ILE A 131 1.40 11.26 -30.56
N LYS A 132 2.10 10.43 -31.36
CA LYS A 132 2.04 8.98 -31.22
C LYS A 132 2.52 8.53 -29.84
N LYS A 133 3.52 9.20 -29.26
CA LYS A 133 4.02 8.88 -27.92
C LYS A 133 2.98 9.19 -26.85
N ILE A 134 2.33 10.35 -26.94
CA ILE A 134 1.23 10.77 -26.06
C ILE A 134 0.06 9.78 -26.12
N MET A 135 -0.33 9.36 -27.32
CA MET A 135 -1.48 8.47 -27.51
C MET A 135 -1.23 7.01 -27.07
N ASN A 136 0.04 6.63 -26.88
CA ASN A 136 0.45 5.29 -26.42
C ASN A 136 0.88 5.27 -24.94
N LEU A 137 0.60 6.33 -24.19
CA LEU A 137 0.83 6.36 -22.74
C LEU A 137 -0.04 5.31 -22.03
N LYS A 138 0.44 4.79 -20.90
CA LYS A 138 -0.36 3.91 -20.03
C LYS A 138 -1.66 4.60 -19.60
N LEU A 139 -1.53 5.86 -19.20
CA LEU A 139 -2.63 6.77 -18.98
C LEU A 139 -2.84 7.59 -20.26
N LYS A 140 -3.59 7.02 -21.23
CA LYS A 140 -3.96 7.74 -22.45
C LYS A 140 -4.76 9.00 -22.08
N PRO A 141 -4.64 10.14 -22.79
CA PRO A 141 -5.59 11.24 -22.60
C PRO A 141 -7.03 10.83 -22.98
N ASP A 142 -7.99 11.19 -22.13
CA ASP A 142 -9.43 10.99 -22.36
C ASP A 142 -9.99 12.13 -23.19
N ILE A 143 -9.64 13.37 -22.84
CA ILE A 143 -10.27 14.57 -23.38
C ILE A 143 -9.21 15.47 -24.03
N LEU A 144 -9.52 15.93 -25.24
CA LEU A 144 -8.70 16.87 -25.97
C LEU A 144 -9.43 18.21 -26.04
N ILE A 145 -8.78 19.27 -25.57
CA ILE A 145 -9.29 20.63 -25.58
C ILE A 145 -8.48 21.41 -26.62
N ASN A 146 -9.14 22.02 -27.59
CA ASN A 146 -8.51 22.82 -28.63
C ASN A 146 -8.99 24.27 -28.58
N ILE A 147 -8.08 25.19 -28.25
CA ILE A 147 -8.35 26.62 -28.20
C ILE A 147 -8.11 27.24 -29.58
N LYS A 148 -9.19 27.65 -30.24
CA LYS A 148 -9.17 28.33 -31.54
C LYS A 148 -9.16 29.83 -31.32
N CYS A 149 -8.14 30.51 -31.85
CA CYS A 149 -8.03 31.97 -31.77
C CYS A 149 -7.47 32.51 -33.09
N PRO A 150 -7.99 33.67 -33.58
CA PRO A 150 -7.43 34.35 -34.74
C PRO A 150 -5.97 34.78 -34.52
N ASP A 151 -5.14 34.67 -35.56
CA ASP A 151 -3.72 35.01 -35.47
C ASP A 151 -3.47 36.46 -35.06
N TYR A 152 -4.30 37.38 -35.57
CA TYR A 152 -4.17 38.81 -35.30
C TYR A 152 -4.26 39.11 -33.80
N GLU A 153 -5.25 38.53 -33.12
CA GLU A 153 -5.43 38.69 -31.68
C GLU A 153 -4.28 38.07 -30.90
N LEU A 154 -3.81 36.89 -31.30
CA LEU A 154 -2.66 36.23 -30.67
C LEU A 154 -1.39 37.07 -30.77
N CYS A 155 -1.11 37.64 -31.94
CA CYS A 155 0.03 38.54 -32.16
C CYS A 155 -0.07 39.79 -31.27
N GLN A 156 -1.27 40.36 -31.13
CA GLN A 156 -1.50 41.50 -30.25
C GLN A 156 -1.33 41.16 -28.77
N ARG A 157 -1.88 40.02 -28.34
CA ARG A 157 -1.74 39.52 -26.95
C ARG A 157 -0.27 39.30 -26.62
N ILE A 158 0.48 38.58 -27.45
CA ILE A 158 1.91 38.32 -27.23
C ILE A 158 2.72 39.63 -27.21
N SER A 159 2.51 40.52 -28.19
CA SER A 159 3.25 41.80 -28.24
C SER A 159 2.89 42.80 -27.13
N GLY A 160 1.71 42.63 -26.52
CA GLY A 160 1.25 43.37 -25.36
C GLY A 160 1.86 42.90 -24.04
N GLN A 161 2.49 41.72 -23.99
CA GLN A 161 3.03 41.16 -22.74
C GLN A 161 4.26 41.89 -22.25
N ARG A 162 4.41 41.97 -20.93
CA ARG A 162 5.61 42.48 -20.27
C ARG A 162 5.99 41.56 -19.13
N LEU A 163 7.28 41.40 -18.90
CA LEU A 163 7.84 40.56 -17.85
C LEU A 163 8.38 41.44 -16.72
N ASN A 164 8.10 41.08 -15.47
CA ASN A 164 8.84 41.63 -14.33
C ASN A 164 10.17 40.85 -14.18
N PRO A 165 11.34 41.49 -14.30
CA PRO A 165 12.64 40.80 -14.20
C PRO A 165 12.90 40.14 -12.84
N ASN A 166 12.30 40.66 -11.76
CA ASN A 166 12.55 40.19 -10.41
C ASN A 166 11.63 39.03 -10.02
N SER A 167 10.34 39.10 -10.37
CA SER A 167 9.36 38.05 -10.06
C SER A 167 9.19 37.02 -11.18
N GLY A 168 9.58 37.34 -12.42
CA GLY A 168 9.33 36.50 -13.59
C GLY A 168 7.86 36.50 -14.06
N GLU A 169 7.00 37.29 -13.44
CA GLU A 169 5.58 37.38 -13.78
C GLU A 169 5.34 38.10 -15.10
N ILE A 170 4.31 37.66 -15.82
CA ILE A 170 3.92 38.22 -17.12
C ILE A 170 2.63 39.03 -16.96
N TYR A 171 2.69 40.29 -17.33
CA TYR A 171 1.58 41.24 -17.31
C TYR A 171 1.03 41.46 -18.73
N GLN A 172 -0.29 41.42 -18.88
CA GLN A 172 -0.96 41.73 -20.16
C GLN A 172 -1.09 43.25 -20.36
N ARG A 173 -1.29 43.69 -21.61
CA ARG A 173 -1.43 45.12 -21.94
C ARG A 173 -2.50 45.84 -21.11
N SER A 174 -3.62 45.18 -20.81
CA SER A 174 -4.69 45.74 -19.98
C SER A 174 -4.25 46.07 -18.54
N GLN A 175 -3.26 45.34 -18.01
CA GLN A 175 -2.83 45.44 -16.62
C GLN A 175 -1.74 46.49 -16.37
N TRP A 176 -0.95 46.85 -17.38
CA TRP A 176 0.16 47.79 -17.22
C TRP A 176 0.03 49.07 -18.06
N ASP A 177 -0.81 49.09 -19.12
CA ASP A 177 -0.99 50.30 -19.92
C ASP A 177 -1.84 51.32 -19.14
N PRO A 178 -1.30 52.51 -18.81
CA PRO A 178 -2.03 53.53 -18.06
C PRO A 178 -3.36 53.93 -18.71
N LYS A 179 -3.42 53.93 -20.04
CA LYS A 179 -4.63 54.35 -20.77
C LYS A 179 -5.79 53.35 -20.66
N LEU A 180 -5.49 52.08 -20.39
CA LEU A 180 -6.47 51.02 -20.25
C LEU A 180 -6.80 50.76 -18.78
N THR A 181 -5.80 50.84 -17.90
CA THR A 181 -6.00 50.75 -16.44
C THR A 181 -6.88 51.88 -15.92
N ASP A 182 -6.71 53.11 -16.40
CA ASP A 182 -7.59 54.25 -16.03
C ASP A 182 -9.01 54.11 -16.59
N LYS A 183 -9.22 53.32 -17.65
CA LYS A 183 -10.53 53.07 -18.25
C LYS A 183 -11.29 51.99 -17.48
N HIS A 184 -10.60 50.94 -17.05
CA HIS A 184 -11.16 49.91 -16.17
C HIS A 184 -11.48 50.42 -14.76
N LYS A 185 -10.67 51.35 -14.23
CA LYS A 185 -11.02 52.04 -12.97
C LYS A 185 -12.32 52.82 -13.11
N LYS A 186 -12.49 53.61 -14.17
CA LYS A 186 -13.73 54.36 -14.41
C LYS A 186 -14.97 53.50 -14.70
N GLU A 187 -14.79 52.28 -15.19
CA GLU A 187 -15.90 51.33 -15.38
C GLU A 187 -16.26 50.68 -14.03
N LYS A 188 -15.28 50.29 -13.20
CA LYS A 188 -15.51 49.86 -11.81
C LYS A 188 -16.12 50.95 -10.93
N ASP A 189 -15.59 52.17 -10.98
CA ASP A 189 -16.11 53.33 -10.24
C ASP A 189 -17.54 53.71 -10.72
N GLN A 190 -17.98 53.25 -11.90
CA GLN A 190 -19.35 53.46 -12.41
C GLN A 190 -20.31 52.35 -12.00
N ASP A 191 -19.81 51.12 -11.83
CA ASP A 191 -20.60 50.00 -11.31
C ASP A 191 -20.72 50.11 -9.77
N GLU A 192 -19.70 50.64 -9.07
CA GLU A 192 -19.71 50.90 -7.62
C GLU A 192 -20.56 52.14 -7.25
N GLU A 193 -20.70 53.15 -8.11
CA GLU A 193 -21.61 54.31 -7.89
C GLU A 193 -23.12 53.97 -8.04
N GLU A 194 -23.48 52.76 -8.50
CA GLU A 194 -24.88 52.27 -8.48
C GLU A 194 -25.21 51.39 -7.25
N ASP A 195 -24.21 51.01 -6.44
CA ASP A 195 -24.35 50.16 -5.24
C ASP A 195 -24.01 50.89 -3.91
N GLU A 196 -23.73 52.20 -3.91
CA GLU A 196 -23.46 53.00 -2.70
C GLU A 196 -24.72 53.69 -2.13
N GLU A 197 -25.69 52.92 -1.64
CA GLU A 197 -26.50 53.32 -0.47
C GLU A 197 -26.85 52.07 0.34
N GLU A 198 -25.87 51.53 1.07
CA GLU A 198 -25.95 51.16 2.50
C GLU A 198 -24.65 50.47 2.94
N ASP A 199 -24.28 50.70 4.20
CA ASP A 199 -23.18 50.09 4.98
C ASP A 199 -21.97 50.99 5.29
N GLU A 200 -22.19 51.89 6.25
CA GLU A 200 -21.16 52.30 7.20
C GLU A 200 -21.38 51.58 8.55
N GLU A 201 -20.29 51.03 9.10
CA GLU A 201 -20.11 50.38 10.42
C GLU A 201 -20.42 48.86 10.45
N ARG A 202 -19.45 47.93 10.44
CA ARG A 202 -18.48 47.74 11.53
C ARG A 202 -17.32 46.78 11.16
N ASP A 203 -16.16 47.14 11.69
CA ASP A 203 -14.80 46.67 11.41
C ASP A 203 -14.35 45.34 12.05
N GLU A 204 -13.26 44.83 11.45
CA GLU A 204 -12.10 44.15 12.08
C GLU A 204 -12.23 42.70 12.55
N GLU A 205 -11.80 41.75 11.68
CA GLU A 205 -10.80 40.73 12.02
C GLU A 205 -10.39 39.91 10.77
N GLU A 206 -9.39 40.36 9.99
CA GLU A 206 -8.51 39.44 9.27
C GLU A 206 -7.08 40.00 9.15
N GLY A 207 -6.17 39.32 9.86
CA GLY A 207 -4.90 38.81 9.34
C GLY A 207 -3.94 39.75 8.60
N GLU A 208 -2.84 40.08 9.27
CA GLU A 208 -1.64 40.72 8.72
C GLU A 208 -1.08 39.98 7.48
N GLU A 209 -1.47 40.39 6.26
CA GLU A 209 -0.58 40.33 5.10
C GLU A 209 0.05 41.71 4.87
N THR A 210 1.37 41.72 4.88
CA THR A 210 2.27 42.87 4.79
C THR A 210 1.74 44.01 3.93
N GLY A 211 1.36 45.11 4.58
CA GLY A 211 0.94 46.35 3.94
C GLY A 211 2.02 46.93 3.03
N GLU A 212 1.80 46.84 1.72
CA GLU A 212 2.42 47.73 0.74
C GLU A 212 1.31 48.53 0.03
N GLY A 213 1.13 49.78 0.48
CA GLY A 213 0.08 50.67 -0.03
C GLY A 213 0.14 50.97 -1.53
N PRO A 214 -0.93 51.58 -2.10
CA PRO A 214 -1.16 51.73 -3.54
C PRO A 214 -0.09 52.55 -4.28
N HIS A 215 0.73 53.32 -3.56
CA HIS A 215 1.84 54.09 -4.14
C HIS A 215 3.04 53.21 -4.57
N LYS A 216 3.21 51.97 -4.07
CA LYS A 216 4.26 51.04 -4.54
C LYS A 216 3.91 50.29 -5.82
N LYS A 217 2.61 50.12 -6.13
CA LYS A 217 2.13 49.45 -7.36
C LYS A 217 2.43 50.26 -8.63
N LEU A 218 2.48 51.60 -8.54
CA LEU A 218 2.77 52.45 -9.71
C LEU A 218 4.28 52.56 -10.02
N GLU A 219 5.14 52.54 -9.00
CA GLU A 219 6.60 52.59 -9.19
C GLU A 219 7.17 51.27 -9.77
N SER A 220 6.47 50.16 -9.61
CA SER A 220 6.88 48.83 -10.08
C SER A 220 6.68 48.62 -11.60
N PHE A 221 5.77 49.34 -12.26
CA PHE A 221 5.54 49.20 -13.71
C PHE A 221 6.67 49.75 -14.59
N HIS A 222 7.50 50.67 -14.08
CA HIS A 222 8.65 51.21 -14.82
C HIS A 222 9.79 50.20 -15.03
N GLN A 223 9.78 49.08 -14.30
CA GLN A 223 10.81 48.03 -14.37
C GLN A 223 10.40 46.85 -15.26
N LEU A 224 9.20 46.88 -15.83
CA LEU A 224 8.72 45.84 -16.73
C LEU A 224 9.50 45.83 -18.05
N VAL A 225 9.97 44.65 -18.46
CA VAL A 225 10.76 44.46 -19.67
C VAL A 225 9.95 43.77 -20.76
N HIS A 226 10.31 44.06 -22.01
CA HIS A 226 9.75 43.40 -23.18
C HIS A 226 10.73 42.35 -23.68
N ARG A 227 10.29 41.09 -23.79
CA ARG A 227 11.19 39.99 -24.19
C ARG A 227 11.38 39.97 -25.70
N PRO A 228 12.56 39.58 -26.21
CA PRO A 228 12.80 39.48 -27.64
C PRO A 228 11.78 38.60 -28.39
N GLU A 229 11.32 37.51 -27.78
CA GLU A 229 10.33 36.60 -28.35
C GLU A 229 8.90 37.19 -28.40
N ASP A 230 8.64 38.28 -27.68
CA ASP A 230 7.35 38.96 -27.64
C ASP A 230 7.24 40.09 -28.69
N PHE A 231 8.31 40.39 -29.44
CA PHE A 231 8.20 41.32 -30.58
C PHE A 231 7.22 40.78 -31.63
N LEU A 232 6.45 41.68 -32.23
CA LEU A 232 5.38 41.34 -33.17
C LEU A 232 5.87 40.42 -34.29
N GLU A 233 7.03 40.74 -34.88
CA GLU A 233 7.62 39.96 -35.96
C GLU A 233 8.05 38.54 -35.51
N ASN A 234 8.45 38.39 -34.25
CA ASN A 234 8.85 37.10 -33.69
C ASN A 234 7.63 36.27 -33.26
N ALA A 235 6.59 36.93 -32.74
CA ALA A 235 5.31 36.32 -32.44
C ALA A 235 4.65 35.76 -33.72
N GLU A 236 4.61 36.56 -34.79
CA GLU A 236 4.09 36.13 -36.11
C GLU A 236 4.86 34.92 -36.65
N LYS A 237 6.20 34.93 -36.56
CA LYS A 237 7.03 33.77 -36.96
C LYS A 237 6.70 32.53 -36.14
N ARG A 238 6.53 32.64 -34.82
CA ARG A 238 6.18 31.50 -33.94
C ARG A 238 4.82 30.92 -34.28
N ILE A 239 3.83 31.77 -34.57
CA ILE A 239 2.50 31.34 -35.01
C ILE A 239 2.58 30.69 -36.40
N GLY A 240 3.41 31.23 -37.30
CA GLY A 240 3.71 30.62 -38.61
C GLY A 240 4.28 29.21 -38.49
N ILE A 241 5.31 29.02 -37.65
CA ILE A 241 5.90 27.69 -37.39
C ILE A 241 4.85 26.70 -36.87
N TYR A 242 3.98 27.15 -35.95
CA TYR A 242 2.88 26.32 -35.46
C TYR A 242 1.94 25.89 -36.60
N LYS A 243 1.59 26.79 -37.51
CA LYS A 243 0.74 26.48 -38.67
C LYS A 243 1.40 25.49 -39.63
N ASP A 244 2.70 25.65 -39.87
CA ASP A 244 3.41 24.85 -40.86
C ASP A 244 3.67 23.42 -40.37
N ILE A 245 3.96 23.24 -39.08
CA ILE A 245 4.43 21.96 -38.52
C ILE A 245 3.38 21.27 -37.63
N MET A 246 2.66 22.01 -36.78
CA MET A 246 1.75 21.44 -35.77
C MET A 246 0.31 21.29 -36.26
N LEU A 247 -0.20 22.27 -37.03
CA LEU A 247 -1.63 22.36 -37.34
C LEU A 247 -2.16 21.13 -38.08
N ARG A 248 -1.47 20.68 -39.12
CA ARG A 248 -1.91 19.51 -39.89
C ARG A 248 -1.88 18.21 -39.06
N PRO A 249 -0.79 17.83 -38.39
CA PRO A 249 -0.79 16.65 -37.51
C PRO A 249 -1.84 16.73 -36.39
N LEU A 250 -2.08 17.93 -35.87
CA LEU A 250 -3.12 18.15 -34.86
C LEU A 250 -4.52 17.95 -35.45
N GLU A 251 -4.83 18.50 -36.62
CA GLU A 251 -6.13 18.30 -37.29
C GLU A 251 -6.38 16.82 -37.61
N GLU A 252 -5.35 16.09 -38.08
CA GLU A 252 -5.41 14.64 -38.28
C GLU A 252 -5.76 13.94 -36.96
N LEU A 253 -5.08 14.28 -35.85
CA LEU A 253 -5.38 13.74 -34.52
C LEU A 253 -6.81 14.06 -34.06
N LEU A 254 -7.26 15.30 -34.19
CA LEU A 254 -8.58 15.73 -33.71
C LEU A 254 -9.71 15.08 -34.55
N SER A 255 -9.47 14.81 -35.83
CA SER A 255 -10.44 14.17 -36.71
C SER A 255 -10.65 12.68 -36.43
N ASP A 256 -9.63 12.01 -35.88
CA ASP A 256 -9.68 10.59 -35.52
C ASP A 256 -10.36 10.33 -34.16
N GLN A 257 -10.59 11.38 -33.35
CA GLN A 257 -11.09 11.25 -31.98
C GLN A 257 -12.61 11.37 -31.91
N ASP A 258 -13.21 10.68 -30.94
CA ASP A 258 -14.64 10.75 -30.69
C ASP A 258 -15.04 12.18 -30.30
N CYS A 259 -16.01 12.77 -31.02
CA CYS A 259 -16.45 14.15 -30.80
C CYS A 259 -17.01 14.41 -29.39
N ARG A 260 -17.37 13.35 -28.64
CA ARG A 260 -17.82 13.45 -27.24
C ARG A 260 -16.70 13.93 -26.32
N TYR A 261 -15.47 13.54 -26.59
CA TYR A 261 -14.30 13.88 -25.77
C TYR A 261 -13.39 14.95 -26.42
N LEU A 262 -13.89 15.60 -27.48
CA LEU A 262 -13.27 16.75 -28.12
C LEU A 262 -14.03 18.02 -27.73
N ILE A 263 -13.32 18.97 -27.13
CA ILE A 263 -13.85 20.28 -26.74
C ILE A 263 -13.12 21.35 -27.55
N GLU A 264 -13.83 22.04 -28.44
CA GLU A 264 -13.31 23.19 -29.15
C GLU A 264 -13.87 24.47 -28.54
N VAL A 265 -12.99 25.40 -28.18
CA VAL A 265 -13.37 26.67 -27.57
C VAL A 265 -12.80 27.85 -28.32
N ASP A 266 -13.53 28.96 -28.30
CA ASP A 266 -13.06 30.23 -28.84
C ASP A 266 -12.18 30.93 -27.80
N GLY A 267 -10.90 31.08 -28.13
CA GLY A 267 -9.92 31.73 -27.28
C GLY A 267 -9.97 33.26 -27.32
N SER A 268 -10.84 33.88 -28.13
CA SER A 268 -10.99 35.34 -28.20
C SER A 268 -11.66 35.94 -26.96
N GLN A 269 -12.47 35.16 -26.25
CA GLN A 269 -13.21 35.53 -25.04
C GLN A 269 -12.29 35.71 -23.81
N GLU A 270 -12.86 36.18 -22.69
CA GLU A 270 -12.12 36.31 -21.45
C GLU A 270 -11.71 34.94 -20.87
N PRO A 271 -10.58 34.86 -20.14
CA PRO A 271 -10.09 33.58 -19.62
C PRO A 271 -11.07 32.85 -18.68
N ASP A 272 -11.91 33.59 -17.97
CA ASP A 272 -12.93 33.05 -17.06
C ASP A 272 -14.12 32.48 -17.84
N ASP A 273 -14.64 33.18 -18.85
CA ASP A 273 -15.70 32.65 -19.74
C ASP A 273 -15.29 31.34 -20.42
N VAL A 274 -14.06 31.31 -20.97
CA VAL A 274 -13.53 30.10 -21.61
C VAL A 274 -13.42 28.95 -20.61
N PHE A 275 -13.03 29.26 -19.37
CA PHE A 275 -12.96 28.26 -18.31
C PHE A 275 -14.36 27.73 -17.96
N GLU A 276 -15.35 28.58 -17.76
CA GLU A 276 -16.73 28.17 -17.44
C GLU A 276 -17.37 27.32 -18.55
N ILE A 277 -17.15 27.67 -19.82
CA ILE A 277 -17.62 26.87 -20.96
C ILE A 277 -17.01 25.45 -20.93
N VAL A 278 -15.70 25.36 -20.68
CA VAL A 278 -15.03 24.05 -20.60
C VAL A 278 -15.49 23.29 -19.36
N ALA A 279 -15.52 23.94 -18.19
CA ALA A 279 -15.91 23.35 -16.93
C ALA A 279 -17.36 22.81 -16.97
N GLY A 280 -18.32 23.60 -17.48
CA GLY A 280 -19.70 23.16 -17.64
C GLY A 280 -19.82 21.97 -18.60
N ARG A 281 -19.02 21.93 -19.67
CA ARG A 281 -19.00 20.78 -20.58
C ARG A 281 -18.39 19.54 -19.92
N LEU A 282 -17.32 19.70 -19.14
CA LEU A 282 -16.73 18.60 -18.37
C LEU A 282 -17.71 18.06 -17.32
N GLN A 283 -18.48 18.92 -16.64
CA GLN A 283 -19.51 18.50 -15.68
C GLN A 283 -20.64 17.68 -16.33
N SER A 284 -20.97 17.96 -17.60
CA SER A 284 -21.96 17.18 -18.34
C SER A 284 -21.46 15.80 -18.79
N MET A 285 -20.16 15.54 -18.69
CA MET A 285 -19.54 14.27 -19.02
C MET A 285 -19.43 13.39 -17.77
N ASP A 286 -19.45 12.07 -17.97
CA ASP A 286 -19.24 11.08 -16.89
C ASP A 286 -17.75 10.97 -16.57
N ILE A 287 -17.19 12.05 -16.03
CA ILE A 287 -15.79 12.21 -15.68
C ILE A 287 -15.65 11.98 -14.17
N GLN A 288 -14.72 11.10 -13.79
CA GLN A 288 -14.40 10.89 -12.39
C GLN A 288 -13.34 11.89 -11.93
N ASN A 289 -13.75 12.77 -11.02
CA ASN A 289 -12.80 13.61 -10.29
C ASN A 289 -11.95 12.75 -9.36
N ALA A 290 -10.71 13.18 -9.14
CA ALA A 290 -9.86 12.53 -8.15
C ALA A 290 -10.45 12.73 -6.75
N ALA A 291 -10.57 11.65 -5.98
CA ALA A 291 -11.02 11.74 -4.60
C ALA A 291 -9.93 12.42 -3.77
N PRO A 292 -10.25 13.53 -3.06
CA PRO A 292 -9.27 14.21 -2.24
C PRO A 292 -8.84 13.33 -1.06
N ILE A 293 -7.58 13.48 -0.67
CA ILE A 293 -7.03 12.85 0.53
C ILE A 293 -6.83 13.97 1.54
N ILE A 294 -7.51 13.90 2.68
CA ILE A 294 -7.51 14.97 3.69
C ILE A 294 -6.73 14.51 4.91
N ARG A 295 -5.75 15.31 5.35
CA ARG A 295 -5.07 15.09 6.64
C ARG A 295 -5.98 15.57 7.77
N LEU A 296 -6.30 14.67 8.70
CA LEU A 296 -7.27 14.94 9.76
C LEU A 296 -6.69 15.78 10.91
N GLN A 297 -5.40 15.64 11.24
CA GLN A 297 -4.74 16.52 12.21
C GLN A 297 -4.01 17.69 11.53
N SER A 298 -4.08 18.88 12.15
CA SER A 298 -3.29 20.06 11.82
C SER A 298 -2.23 20.31 12.90
N ASP A 299 -1.10 20.92 12.53
CA ASP A 299 0.02 21.20 13.45
C ASP A 299 -0.34 22.26 14.54
N GLN A 300 -1.53 22.88 14.47
CA GLN A 300 -2.02 23.88 15.43
C GLN A 300 -2.83 23.27 16.59
N GLU A 301 -3.27 22.02 16.47
CA GLU A 301 -4.27 21.42 17.38
C GLU A 301 -3.70 20.29 18.26
N GLU A 302 -2.38 20.04 18.18
CA GLU A 302 -1.65 19.03 18.99
C GLU A 302 -1.88 19.19 20.50
N GLU A 303 -2.10 20.42 20.99
CA GLU A 303 -2.25 20.72 22.42
C GLU A 303 -3.54 20.17 23.06
N THR A 304 -4.59 19.89 22.29
CA THR A 304 -5.91 19.48 22.83
C THR A 304 -6.09 17.97 23.02
N LEU A 305 -5.15 17.17 22.49
CA LEU A 305 -5.27 15.71 22.40
C LEU A 305 -4.28 14.94 23.28
N GLU A 306 -3.41 15.64 24.03
CA GLU A 306 -2.48 15.00 24.96
C GLU A 306 -3.22 14.30 26.12
N GLY A 307 -3.05 12.98 26.23
CA GLY A 307 -3.49 12.18 27.39
C GLY A 307 -4.72 11.29 27.20
N LYS A 308 -5.39 11.35 26.04
CA LYS A 308 -6.53 10.46 25.71
C LYS A 308 -6.07 9.06 25.27
N GLN A 309 -6.89 8.04 25.51
CA GLN A 309 -6.59 6.69 25.01
C GLN A 309 -6.71 6.64 23.47
N LYS A 310 -5.98 5.72 22.81
CA LYS A 310 -5.92 5.66 21.34
C LYS A 310 -7.28 5.56 20.65
N ASP A 311 -8.27 4.92 21.29
CA ASP A 311 -9.62 4.81 20.72
C ASP A 311 -10.46 6.09 20.88
N GLU A 312 -10.27 6.85 21.96
CA GLU A 312 -10.88 8.17 22.17
C GLU A 312 -10.32 9.20 21.17
N LEU A 313 -9.01 9.12 20.88
CA LEU A 313 -8.38 9.95 19.85
C LEU A 313 -8.96 9.69 18.46
N LEU A 314 -9.19 8.43 18.12
CA LEU A 314 -9.81 8.06 16.84
C LEU A 314 -11.27 8.47 16.76
N ARG A 315 -12.00 8.50 17.88
CA ARG A 315 -13.36 9.05 17.94
C ARG A 315 -13.34 10.55 17.68
N ALA A 316 -12.47 11.30 18.37
CA ALA A 316 -12.30 12.72 18.13
C ALA A 316 -12.00 12.97 16.65
N LEU A 317 -11.02 12.27 16.06
CA LEU A 317 -10.64 12.41 14.64
C LEU A 317 -11.78 12.13 13.63
N SER A 318 -12.83 11.41 14.03
CA SER A 318 -13.96 11.13 13.15
C SER A 318 -14.87 12.34 12.89
N SER A 319 -14.84 13.34 13.78
CA SER A 319 -15.60 14.60 13.67
C SER A 319 -14.77 15.78 13.14
N TYR A 320 -13.48 15.60 12.85
CA TYR A 320 -12.65 16.67 12.28
C TYR A 320 -12.80 16.78 10.76
N LYS A 321 -12.79 18.02 10.25
CA LYS A 321 -12.78 18.36 8.82
C LYS A 321 -13.82 17.56 8.02
N LEU A 322 -15.06 17.58 8.51
CA LEU A 322 -16.16 16.84 7.90
C LEU A 322 -16.41 17.33 6.47
N MET A 323 -16.78 16.41 5.58
CA MET A 323 -17.13 16.78 4.19
C MET A 323 -18.49 17.46 4.09
N ALA A 324 -19.37 17.19 5.06
CA ALA A 324 -20.69 17.76 5.21
C ALA A 324 -21.09 17.73 6.70
N PRO A 325 -22.03 18.58 7.15
CA PRO A 325 -22.60 18.50 8.48
C PRO A 325 -23.05 17.06 8.79
N ARG A 326 -22.74 16.57 10.00
CA ARG A 326 -23.04 15.21 10.49
C ARG A 326 -22.37 14.04 9.72
N TYR A 327 -21.51 14.30 8.72
CA TYR A 327 -20.80 13.23 7.99
C TYR A 327 -19.54 12.78 8.75
N ARG A 328 -19.69 11.93 9.77
CA ARG A 328 -18.56 11.37 10.52
C ARG A 328 -17.74 10.40 9.68
N TRP A 329 -16.42 10.49 9.77
CA TRP A 329 -15.53 9.58 9.05
C TRP A 329 -15.61 8.15 9.61
N ARG A 330 -15.76 7.15 8.73
CA ARG A 330 -15.86 5.74 9.15
C ARG A 330 -14.48 5.11 9.29
N ARG A 331 -14.28 4.19 10.24
CA ARG A 331 -13.02 3.42 10.31
C ARG A 331 -12.90 2.51 9.08
N SER A 332 -11.72 2.50 8.45
CA SER A 332 -11.45 1.61 7.32
C SER A 332 -11.34 0.14 7.76
N ARG A 333 -11.37 -0.80 6.80
CA ARG A 333 -11.13 -2.26 7.03
C ARG A 333 -9.76 -2.59 7.63
N TRP A 334 -8.84 -1.62 7.66
CA TRP A 334 -7.53 -1.77 8.29
C TRP A 334 -7.54 -1.37 9.77
N GLY A 335 -8.64 -0.76 10.27
CA GLY A 335 -8.74 -0.30 11.64
C GLY A 335 -7.60 0.67 11.98
N GLN A 336 -6.73 0.26 12.90
CA GLN A 336 -5.53 1.01 13.29
C GLN A 336 -4.27 0.58 12.54
N VAL A 337 -4.32 -0.50 11.74
CA VAL A 337 -3.15 -1.03 11.04
C VAL A 337 -2.82 -0.16 9.83
N CYS A 338 -1.54 0.14 9.63
CA CYS A 338 -1.09 0.90 8.48
C CYS A 338 -1.20 0.08 7.18
N PRO A 339 -2.02 0.49 6.19
CA PRO A 339 -2.16 -0.23 4.91
C PRO A 339 -0.86 -0.28 4.10
N VAL A 340 -0.02 0.76 4.19
CA VAL A 340 1.26 0.83 3.48
C VAL A 340 2.26 -0.19 4.05
N ALA A 341 2.40 -0.26 5.38
CA ALA A 341 3.24 -1.25 6.05
C ALA A 341 2.75 -2.67 5.75
N LEU A 342 1.43 -2.89 5.75
CA LEU A 342 0.84 -4.19 5.43
C LEU A 342 1.18 -4.64 4.01
N LYS A 343 1.19 -3.72 3.04
CA LYS A 343 1.62 -4.00 1.66
C LYS A 343 3.10 -4.36 1.57
N GLU A 344 3.94 -3.72 2.38
CA GLU A 344 5.37 -4.03 2.46
C GLU A 344 5.65 -5.36 3.19
N GLY A 345 4.67 -5.86 3.95
CA GLY A 345 4.72 -7.14 4.63
C GLY A 345 5.00 -7.05 6.13
N ASP A 346 4.62 -5.94 6.77
CA ASP A 346 4.63 -5.79 8.23
C ASP A 346 3.26 -5.35 8.76
N ILE A 347 2.91 -5.84 9.96
CA ILE A 347 1.74 -5.37 10.70
C ILE A 347 2.23 -4.32 11.69
N VAL A 348 2.03 -3.04 11.36
CA VAL A 348 2.42 -1.92 12.22
C VAL A 348 1.18 -1.09 12.52
N MET A 349 0.98 -0.80 13.81
CA MET A 349 -0.09 0.09 14.26
C MET A 349 0.25 1.52 13.85
N GLY A 350 -0.72 2.18 13.23
CA GLY A 350 -0.62 3.56 12.81
C GLY A 350 -0.57 4.53 13.99
N ASN A 351 0.00 5.70 13.75
CA ASN A 351 -0.05 6.84 14.65
C ASN A 351 -1.21 7.77 14.23
N PRO A 352 -2.13 8.14 15.15
CA PRO A 352 -3.17 9.15 14.89
C PRO A 352 -2.67 10.46 14.25
N GLU A 353 -1.40 10.84 14.48
CA GLU A 353 -0.74 12.01 13.84
C GLU A 353 -0.73 11.97 12.31
N PHE A 354 -0.67 10.77 11.75
CA PHE A 354 -0.65 10.53 10.31
C PHE A 354 -2.00 9.99 9.82
N ALA A 355 -3.09 10.32 10.52
CA ALA A 355 -4.44 9.95 10.11
C ALA A 355 -4.89 10.76 8.88
N VAL A 356 -5.42 10.03 7.89
CA VAL A 356 -5.95 10.60 6.66
C VAL A 356 -7.33 10.05 6.39
N SER A 357 -8.19 10.87 5.78
CA SER A 357 -9.45 10.40 5.23
C SER A 357 -9.38 10.26 3.71
N PHE A 358 -10.02 9.21 3.21
CA PHE A 358 -10.12 8.89 1.79
C PHE A 358 -11.38 8.07 1.54
N LEU A 359 -12.20 8.47 0.54
CA LEU A 359 -13.47 7.80 0.19
C LEU A 359 -14.40 7.55 1.39
N GLY A 360 -14.52 8.54 2.29
CA GLY A 360 -15.38 8.43 3.49
C GLY A 360 -14.81 7.58 4.61
N LYS A 361 -13.59 7.02 4.45
CA LYS A 361 -12.95 6.13 5.42
C LYS A 361 -11.68 6.77 6.00
N MET A 362 -11.40 6.49 7.27
CA MET A 362 -10.19 6.89 7.99
C MET A 362 -9.12 5.81 7.89
N TYR A 363 -7.91 6.25 7.60
CA TYR A 363 -6.71 5.42 7.54
C TYR A 363 -5.67 6.01 8.48
N VAL A 364 -5.06 5.15 9.30
CA VAL A 364 -4.02 5.55 10.25
C VAL A 364 -2.69 5.02 9.74
N LEU A 365 -1.72 5.91 9.54
CA LEU A 365 -0.43 5.56 8.95
C LEU A 365 0.67 5.54 10.02
N SER A 366 1.67 4.67 9.85
CA SER A 366 2.68 4.39 10.89
C SER A 366 3.81 5.42 10.93
N SER A 367 4.08 6.12 9.83
CA SER A 367 5.22 7.04 9.71
C SER A 367 4.97 8.11 8.65
N GLN A 368 5.75 9.19 8.69
CA GLN A 368 5.75 10.22 7.65
C GLN A 368 6.04 9.66 6.24
N GLU A 369 6.88 8.63 6.15
CA GLU A 369 7.18 7.98 4.86
C GLU A 369 5.94 7.24 4.31
N ALA A 370 5.23 6.52 5.17
CA ALA A 370 3.97 5.86 4.80
C ALA A 370 2.89 6.88 4.44
N PHE A 371 2.83 7.99 5.18
CA PHE A 371 1.96 9.14 4.88
C PHE A 371 2.21 9.71 3.48
N ASN A 372 3.45 10.06 3.17
CA ASN A 372 3.80 10.62 1.85
C ASN A 372 3.49 9.65 0.71
N LYS A 373 3.78 8.35 0.89
CA LYS A 373 3.44 7.30 -0.09
C LYS A 373 1.94 7.18 -0.32
N PHE A 374 1.14 7.21 0.75
CA PHE A 374 -0.31 7.07 0.66
C PHE A 374 -0.96 8.29 0.01
N ILE A 375 -0.53 9.51 0.35
CA ILE A 375 -1.03 10.75 -0.28
C ILE A 375 -0.69 10.80 -1.77
N GLN A 376 0.50 10.34 -2.17
CA GLN A 376 0.86 10.29 -3.58
C GLN A 376 -0.06 9.35 -4.37
N ASN A 377 -0.31 8.15 -3.86
CA ASN A 377 -1.22 7.21 -4.51
C ASN A 377 -1.76 6.14 -3.53
N PRO A 378 -3.02 6.24 -3.10
CA PRO A 378 -3.60 5.26 -2.18
C PRO A 378 -3.97 3.94 -2.88
N ARG A 379 -4.19 3.96 -4.20
CA ARG A 379 -4.76 2.82 -4.96
C ARG A 379 -4.00 1.50 -4.80
N PRO A 380 -2.65 1.44 -4.89
CA PRO A 380 -1.88 0.19 -4.77
C PRO A 380 -2.03 -0.53 -3.41
N TYR A 381 -2.36 0.23 -2.36
CA TYR A 381 -2.49 -0.25 -0.99
C TYR A 381 -3.90 -0.76 -0.68
N LEU A 382 -4.91 -0.25 -1.40
CA LEU A 382 -6.32 -0.55 -1.17
C LEU A 382 -6.90 -1.60 -2.16
N LEU A 383 -6.25 -1.78 -3.32
CA LEU A 383 -6.68 -2.70 -4.39
C LEU A 383 -6.37 -4.18 -4.11
N PRO A 384 -7.28 -5.11 -4.47
CA PRO A 384 -7.05 -6.55 -4.37
C PRO A 384 -6.14 -7.13 -5.49
N PRO A 385 -5.50 -8.31 -5.29
CA PRO A 385 -5.50 -9.09 -4.07
C PRO A 385 -4.77 -8.32 -2.98
N MET A 386 -5.47 -8.14 -1.85
CA MET A 386 -4.89 -7.45 -0.71
C MET A 386 -3.65 -8.25 -0.29
N PRO A 387 -2.58 -7.58 0.18
CA PRO A 387 -1.46 -8.30 0.77
C PRO A 387 -2.04 -9.25 1.83
N VAL A 388 -1.83 -10.55 1.61
CA VAL A 388 -2.15 -11.56 2.62
C VAL A 388 -1.32 -11.19 3.84
N SER A 389 -1.98 -11.04 4.99
CA SER A 389 -1.32 -10.61 6.23
C SER A 389 -0.01 -11.38 6.40
N PRO A 390 1.13 -10.67 6.56
CA PRO A 390 2.43 -11.32 6.66
C PRO A 390 2.42 -12.19 7.90
N CYS A 391 2.41 -13.52 7.72
CA CYS A 391 2.40 -14.42 8.87
C CYS A 391 3.80 -14.45 9.50
N LYS A 392 4.03 -13.74 10.61
CA LYS A 392 5.21 -13.98 11.47
C LYS A 392 4.73 -14.75 12.69
N VAL A 393 4.89 -16.06 12.66
CA VAL A 393 4.29 -16.94 13.68
C VAL A 393 5.35 -17.82 14.30
N PHE A 394 5.35 -17.91 15.63
CA PHE A 394 6.07 -18.96 16.35
C PHE A 394 5.08 -20.02 16.82
N VAL A 395 5.38 -21.28 16.55
CA VAL A 395 4.56 -22.41 17.00
C VAL A 395 5.32 -23.22 18.04
N PHE A 396 4.71 -23.39 19.20
CA PHE A 396 5.23 -24.07 20.38
C PHE A 396 4.37 -25.28 20.73
N GLY A 397 4.97 -26.24 21.42
CA GLY A 397 4.26 -27.38 21.99
C GLY A 397 5.22 -28.41 22.57
N PRO A 398 4.72 -29.50 23.16
CA PRO A 398 5.52 -30.66 23.55
C PRO A 398 5.80 -31.57 22.33
N PRO A 399 6.81 -32.47 22.36
CA PRO A 399 7.11 -33.35 21.23
C PRO A 399 5.86 -34.19 20.87
N PHE A 400 5.65 -34.51 19.59
CA PHE A 400 4.47 -35.26 19.09
C PHE A 400 3.10 -34.55 19.17
N SER A 401 3.05 -33.26 19.53
CA SER A 401 1.80 -32.47 19.51
C SER A 401 1.24 -32.17 18.12
N GLY A 402 2.04 -32.34 17.05
CA GLY A 402 1.63 -32.03 15.66
C GLY A 402 1.99 -30.61 15.20
N ARG A 403 2.90 -29.93 15.91
CA ARG A 403 3.37 -28.56 15.63
C ARG A 403 3.80 -28.36 14.19
N THR A 404 4.66 -29.24 13.67
CA THR A 404 5.15 -29.15 12.29
C THR A 404 4.01 -29.22 11.28
N THR A 405 2.93 -29.98 11.57
CA THR A 405 1.73 -30.02 10.72
C THR A 405 1.00 -28.69 10.74
N ILE A 406 0.85 -28.06 11.92
CA ILE A 406 0.26 -26.72 12.06
C ILE A 406 1.16 -25.65 11.40
N CYS A 407 2.47 -25.69 11.59
CA CYS A 407 3.43 -24.80 10.93
C CYS A 407 3.27 -24.82 9.41
N ASN A 408 3.22 -26.02 8.83
CA ASN A 408 3.03 -26.20 7.40
C ASN A 408 1.63 -25.74 6.95
N GLY A 409 0.59 -25.97 7.75
CA GLY A 409 -0.76 -25.49 7.47
C GLY A 409 -0.86 -23.96 7.43
N ILE A 410 -0.28 -23.28 8.43
CA ILE A 410 -0.23 -21.81 8.51
C ILE A 410 0.59 -21.27 7.33
N ALA A 411 1.78 -21.81 7.08
CA ALA A 411 2.62 -21.37 5.98
C ALA A 411 1.96 -21.57 4.61
N HIS A 412 1.17 -22.63 4.42
CA HIS A 412 0.40 -22.85 3.20
C HIS A 412 -0.71 -21.82 3.03
N ASN A 413 -1.49 -21.54 4.08
CA ASN A 413 -2.61 -20.59 4.02
C ASN A 413 -2.14 -19.14 3.76
N TYR A 414 -1.08 -18.72 4.45
CA TYR A 414 -0.56 -17.35 4.36
C TYR A 414 0.60 -17.19 3.35
N LYS A 415 0.90 -18.24 2.55
CA LYS A 415 2.04 -18.28 1.61
C LYS A 415 3.40 -17.97 2.26
N GLY A 416 3.55 -18.28 3.55
CA GLY A 416 4.78 -18.13 4.32
C GLY A 416 5.83 -19.20 4.01
N LYS A 417 7.02 -19.09 4.61
CA LYS A 417 8.04 -20.16 4.60
C LYS A 417 8.22 -20.69 6.02
N VAL A 418 8.24 -22.02 6.17
CA VAL A 418 8.56 -22.65 7.45
C VAL A 418 10.07 -22.63 7.66
N LEU A 419 10.50 -22.07 8.80
CA LEU A 419 11.87 -22.06 9.27
C LEU A 419 11.98 -23.06 10.42
N ASP A 420 12.66 -24.16 10.16
CA ASP A 420 12.96 -25.19 11.14
C ASP A 420 14.30 -24.87 11.79
N MET A 421 14.29 -24.47 13.06
CA MET A 421 15.50 -24.04 13.76
C MET A 421 16.54 -25.15 13.86
N ASP A 422 16.12 -26.41 14.06
CA ASP A 422 17.05 -27.53 14.17
C ASP A 422 17.81 -27.73 12.85
N LYS A 423 17.11 -27.62 11.71
CA LYS A 423 17.74 -27.66 10.38
C LYS A 423 18.67 -26.48 10.13
N LEU A 424 18.29 -25.27 10.53
CA LEU A 424 19.10 -24.06 10.32
C LEU A 424 20.42 -24.13 11.11
N ILE A 425 20.35 -24.61 12.36
CA ILE A 425 21.53 -24.76 13.21
C ILE A 425 22.43 -25.87 12.68
N GLN A 426 21.86 -26.98 12.21
CA GLN A 426 22.64 -28.04 11.60
C GLN A 426 23.41 -27.52 10.37
N GLN A 427 22.74 -26.79 9.47
CA GLN A 427 23.39 -26.19 8.30
C GLN A 427 24.46 -25.18 8.68
N TYR A 428 24.22 -24.37 9.71
CA TYR A 428 25.21 -23.43 10.23
C TYR A 428 26.44 -24.16 10.78
N ASN A 429 26.25 -25.22 11.58
CA ASN A 429 27.33 -26.03 12.12
C ASN A 429 28.14 -26.71 11.01
N GLU A 430 27.48 -27.31 10.02
CA GLU A 430 28.14 -27.90 8.85
C GLU A 430 28.94 -26.86 8.03
N SER A 431 28.41 -25.64 7.88
CA SER A 431 29.13 -24.54 7.22
C SER A 431 30.34 -24.09 8.04
N ARG A 432 30.20 -24.03 9.37
CA ARG A 432 31.26 -23.66 10.29
C ARG A 432 32.38 -24.70 10.30
N GLU A 433 32.03 -25.99 10.30
CA GLU A 433 32.98 -27.10 10.18
C GLU A 433 33.75 -27.03 8.86
N LYS A 434 33.08 -26.80 7.72
CA LYS A 434 33.75 -26.61 6.42
C LYS A 434 34.74 -25.44 6.43
N LYS A 435 34.37 -24.31 7.04
CA LYS A 435 35.28 -23.16 7.20
C LYS A 435 36.46 -23.50 8.10
N LEU A 436 36.23 -24.26 9.17
CA LEU A 436 37.29 -24.73 10.06
C LEU A 436 38.25 -25.68 9.31
N GLU A 437 37.73 -26.58 8.48
CA GLU A 437 38.53 -27.47 7.62
C GLU A 437 39.34 -26.69 6.56
N GLU A 438 38.78 -25.63 5.99
CA GLU A 438 39.49 -24.75 5.06
C GLU A 438 40.60 -23.97 5.77
N LEU A 439 40.32 -23.41 6.95
CA LEU A 439 41.33 -22.75 7.77
C LEU A 439 42.42 -23.72 8.22
N GLN A 440 42.06 -24.97 8.53
CA GLN A 440 43.01 -26.03 8.83
C GLN A 440 43.92 -26.31 7.63
N LYS A 441 43.36 -26.40 6.41
CA LYS A 441 44.17 -26.59 5.19
C LYS A 441 45.12 -25.42 4.94
N ASP A 442 44.66 -24.18 5.06
CA ASP A 442 45.48 -22.97 4.92
C ASP A 442 46.55 -22.88 6.02
N ALA A 443 46.22 -23.24 7.26
CA ALA A 443 47.18 -23.32 8.36
C ALA A 443 48.24 -24.40 8.11
N VAL A 444 47.87 -25.57 7.60
CA VAL A 444 48.79 -26.64 7.21
C VAL A 444 49.71 -26.17 6.08
N GLU A 445 49.18 -25.52 5.04
CA GLU A 445 49.98 -24.98 3.94
C GLU A 445 50.97 -23.91 4.43
N LYS A 446 50.52 -22.98 5.28
CA LYS A 446 51.36 -21.94 5.90
C LYS A 446 52.42 -22.53 6.81
N ALA A 447 52.09 -23.55 7.60
CA ALA A 447 53.02 -24.24 8.48
C ALA A 447 54.08 -25.03 7.67
N ILE A 448 53.69 -25.73 6.60
CA ILE A 448 54.61 -26.40 5.68
C ILE A 448 55.56 -25.38 5.03
N ALA A 449 55.03 -24.25 4.55
CA ALA A 449 55.84 -23.18 3.97
C ALA A 449 56.82 -22.56 4.99
N ALA A 450 56.38 -22.34 6.23
CA ALA A 450 57.21 -21.80 7.30
C ALA A 450 58.35 -22.75 7.71
N VAL A 451 58.06 -24.05 7.84
CA VAL A 451 59.05 -25.09 8.17
C VAL A 451 60.04 -25.27 7.01
N LYS A 452 59.57 -25.27 5.77
CA LYS A 452 60.42 -25.34 4.57
C LYS A 452 61.38 -24.14 4.47
N ASN A 453 60.88 -22.92 4.69
CA ASN A 453 61.71 -21.72 4.70
C ASN A 453 62.78 -21.74 5.81
N ARG A 454 62.46 -22.31 6.99
CA ARG A 454 63.44 -22.46 8.08
C ARG A 454 64.54 -23.46 7.74
N LEU A 455 64.18 -24.59 7.12
CA LEU A 455 65.15 -25.61 6.69
C LEU A 455 66.05 -25.11 5.56
N GLU A 456 65.53 -24.30 4.63
CA GLU A 456 66.30 -23.67 3.56
C GLU A 456 67.26 -22.57 4.08
N SER A 457 66.93 -21.93 5.22
CA SER A 457 67.80 -20.94 5.89
C SER A 457 68.92 -21.55 6.75
N GLY A 458 68.85 -22.86 7.02
CA GLY A 458 69.84 -23.60 7.78
C GLY A 458 70.74 -24.44 6.87
N GLU A 459 71.75 -23.85 6.25
CA GLU A 459 72.78 -24.62 5.53
C GLU A 459 73.61 -25.47 6.51
N GLN A 460 73.52 -26.79 6.39
CA GLN A 460 74.72 -27.63 6.28
C GLN A 460 74.46 -28.95 5.53
N SER A 461 75.24 -29.09 4.45
CA SER A 461 75.59 -30.28 3.64
C SER A 461 74.53 -30.96 2.77
N GLU A 462 74.79 -30.87 1.47
CA GLU A 462 74.28 -31.73 0.40
C GLU A 462 74.47 -33.22 0.73
N GLU A 463 73.61 -34.04 0.09
CA GLU A 463 73.71 -35.49 -0.08
C GLU A 463 72.91 -36.38 0.90
N SER A 464 71.60 -36.13 1.01
CA SER A 464 70.57 -37.18 0.93
C SER A 464 69.22 -36.50 0.65
N GLY A 465 68.39 -37.11 -0.20
CA GLY A 465 67.15 -36.49 -0.70
C GLY A 465 66.32 -35.89 0.44
N ILE A 466 65.98 -34.60 0.29
CA ILE A 466 65.06 -33.90 1.20
C ILE A 466 63.79 -34.76 1.25
N PRO A 467 63.43 -35.37 2.40
CA PRO A 467 62.17 -36.08 2.49
C PRO A 467 61.06 -35.04 2.23
N GLU A 468 60.10 -35.38 1.37
CA GLU A 468 58.90 -34.55 1.19
C GLU A 468 58.33 -34.27 2.59
N ILE A 469 58.31 -32.99 2.97
CA ILE A 469 57.69 -32.56 4.23
C ILE A 469 56.18 -32.72 4.01
N THR A 470 55.62 -33.79 4.58
CA THR A 470 54.19 -34.08 4.53
C THR A 470 53.47 -33.41 5.71
N ALA A 471 52.14 -33.36 5.64
CA ALA A 471 51.29 -32.81 6.69
C ALA A 471 51.47 -33.49 8.08
N ASP A 472 52.14 -34.65 8.12
CA ASP A 472 52.38 -35.44 9.32
C ASP A 472 53.67 -35.06 10.09
N HIS A 473 54.38 -34.01 9.67
CA HIS A 473 55.58 -33.57 10.36
C HIS A 473 55.22 -32.97 11.74
N PRO A 474 55.89 -33.36 12.85
CA PRO A 474 55.51 -32.97 14.21
C PRO A 474 55.55 -31.46 14.46
N GLU A 475 56.46 -30.74 13.79
CA GLU A 475 56.52 -29.26 13.87
C GLU A 475 55.37 -28.57 13.10
N VAL A 476 54.89 -29.19 12.01
CA VAL A 476 53.73 -28.70 11.25
C VAL A 476 52.45 -28.93 12.06
N GLN A 477 52.33 -30.11 12.68
CA GLN A 477 51.20 -30.46 13.55
C GLN A 477 51.09 -29.50 14.75
N ALA A 478 52.20 -29.18 15.42
CA ALA A 478 52.19 -28.26 16.56
C ALA A 478 51.76 -26.83 16.16
N MET A 479 52.22 -26.32 15.01
CA MET A 479 51.80 -25.00 14.52
C MET A 479 50.34 -24.94 14.10
N VAL A 480 49.82 -26.05 13.56
CA VAL A 480 48.41 -26.19 13.16
C VAL A 480 47.51 -26.35 14.38
N GLU A 481 47.96 -27.08 15.40
CA GLU A 481 47.26 -27.25 16.68
C GLU A 481 47.16 -25.93 17.44
N GLU A 482 48.23 -25.15 17.53
CA GLU A 482 48.22 -23.81 18.13
C GLU A 482 47.28 -22.84 17.38
N ALA A 483 47.27 -22.90 16.04
CA ALA A 483 46.35 -22.11 15.23
C ALA A 483 44.88 -22.53 15.43
N MET A 484 44.61 -23.83 15.56
CA MET A 484 43.26 -24.34 15.80
C MET A 484 42.77 -24.10 17.23
N GLU A 485 43.64 -24.15 18.24
CA GLU A 485 43.31 -23.78 19.63
C GLU A 485 42.94 -22.29 19.75
N SER A 486 43.55 -21.42 18.96
CA SER A 486 43.18 -20.01 18.92
C SER A 486 41.83 -19.74 18.24
N ALA A 487 41.32 -20.70 17.46
CA ALA A 487 40.08 -20.59 16.68
C ALA A 487 38.91 -21.38 17.27
N SER A 488 39.15 -22.33 18.18
CA SER A 488 38.10 -23.13 18.81
C SER A 488 37.38 -22.32 19.90
N VAL A 489 36.16 -21.88 19.58
CA VAL A 489 35.20 -21.49 20.62
C VAL A 489 34.70 -22.77 21.27
N SER A 490 34.76 -22.86 22.60
CA SER A 490 34.44 -24.03 23.42
C SER A 490 33.18 -24.79 22.96
N ASP A 491 33.24 -26.13 22.95
CA ASP A 491 32.13 -27.09 22.72
C ASP A 491 31.04 -27.07 23.82
N GLY A 492 30.61 -25.88 24.22
CA GLY A 492 29.46 -25.68 25.11
C GLY A 492 28.14 -25.60 24.32
N PRO A 493 26.98 -25.73 25.00
CA PRO A 493 25.70 -25.40 24.40
C PRO A 493 25.74 -23.97 23.85
N MET A 494 25.38 -23.83 22.57
CA MET A 494 25.45 -22.58 21.82
C MET A 494 24.68 -21.47 22.53
N SER A 495 25.21 -20.24 22.53
CA SER A 495 24.58 -19.11 23.24
C SER A 495 23.23 -18.73 22.59
N PRO A 496 22.23 -18.28 23.36
CA PRO A 496 20.96 -17.80 22.81
C PRO A 496 21.09 -16.69 21.76
N GLN A 497 22.15 -15.88 21.83
CA GLN A 497 22.45 -14.84 20.84
C GLN A 497 22.79 -15.44 19.46
N LEU A 498 23.52 -16.55 19.44
CA LEU A 498 23.90 -17.20 18.19
C LEU A 498 22.68 -17.82 17.48
N TYR A 499 21.70 -18.32 18.24
CA TYR A 499 20.42 -18.77 17.67
C TYR A 499 19.68 -17.61 16.99
N ALA A 500 19.62 -16.45 17.63
CA ALA A 500 19.02 -15.25 17.06
C ALA A 500 19.76 -14.78 15.80
N GLU A 501 21.09 -14.83 15.77
CA GLU A 501 21.90 -14.49 14.57
C GLU A 501 21.67 -15.46 13.41
N VAL A 502 21.56 -16.76 13.68
CA VAL A 502 21.25 -17.76 12.63
C VAL A 502 19.86 -17.51 12.06
N LEU A 503 18.87 -17.23 12.90
CA LEU A 503 17.52 -16.90 12.46
C LEU A 503 17.48 -15.58 11.66
N GLU A 504 18.21 -14.55 12.12
CA GLU A 504 18.38 -13.28 11.42
C GLU A 504 18.91 -13.49 10.00
N GLY A 505 19.97 -14.29 9.86
CA GLY A 505 20.55 -14.65 8.57
C GLY A 505 19.57 -15.38 7.65
N ALA A 506 18.83 -16.36 8.19
CA ALA A 506 17.83 -17.11 7.44
C ALA A 506 16.66 -16.23 6.96
N ILE A 507 16.19 -15.32 7.80
CA ILE A 507 15.14 -14.35 7.45
C ILE A 507 15.66 -13.35 6.41
N ALA A 508 16.90 -12.85 6.54
CA ALA A 508 17.50 -11.95 5.56
C ALA A 508 17.67 -12.60 4.18
N GLU A 509 18.00 -13.89 4.13
CA GLU A 509 18.04 -14.66 2.88
C GLU A 509 16.64 -14.87 2.27
N LEU A 510 15.65 -15.13 3.14
CA LEU A 510 14.24 -15.21 2.74
C LEU A 510 13.78 -13.88 2.11
N MET A 511 14.04 -12.74 2.76
CA MET A 511 13.68 -11.42 2.24
C MET A 511 14.27 -11.13 0.85
N LYS A 512 15.51 -11.56 0.59
CA LYS A 512 16.14 -11.40 -0.74
C LYS A 512 15.45 -12.20 -1.84
N THR A 513 14.94 -13.39 -1.50
CA THR A 513 14.33 -14.33 -2.45
C THR A 513 12.81 -14.23 -2.52
N ASN A 514 12.17 -13.45 -1.62
CA ASN A 514 10.71 -13.44 -1.47
C ASN A 514 9.97 -12.84 -2.65
N LYS A 515 10.53 -11.80 -3.30
CA LYS A 515 9.93 -11.13 -4.47
C LYS A 515 9.66 -12.09 -5.65
N ASP A 516 10.45 -13.16 -5.75
CA ASP A 516 10.37 -14.11 -6.87
C ASP A 516 9.44 -15.30 -6.59
N ARG A 517 8.87 -15.41 -5.38
CA ARG A 517 8.05 -16.58 -4.98
C ARG A 517 6.70 -16.63 -5.69
N PHE A 518 6.03 -15.48 -5.83
CA PHE A 518 4.75 -15.37 -6.53
C PHE A 518 4.46 -13.93 -6.98
N PRO A 519 3.64 -13.72 -8.03
CA PRO A 519 3.24 -12.39 -8.47
C PRO A 519 2.53 -11.62 -7.34
N GLY A 520 3.08 -10.47 -6.95
CA GLY A 520 2.55 -9.64 -5.86
C GLY A 520 3.01 -10.03 -4.46
N ALA A 521 4.08 -10.82 -4.32
CA ALA A 521 4.70 -11.08 -3.02
C ALA A 521 5.24 -9.80 -2.37
N SER A 522 5.02 -9.65 -1.06
CA SER A 522 5.58 -8.56 -0.26
C SER A 522 7.11 -8.61 -0.23
N GLU A 523 7.78 -7.48 0.03
CA GLU A 523 9.24 -7.47 0.18
C GLU A 523 9.64 -8.23 1.46
N ARG A 524 8.90 -7.99 2.55
CA ARG A 524 9.07 -8.67 3.83
C ARG A 524 8.09 -9.83 3.85
N GLY A 525 8.57 -11.02 3.52
CA GLY A 525 7.74 -12.22 3.48
C GLY A 525 7.35 -12.74 4.86
N GLY A 526 6.22 -13.45 4.95
CA GLY A 526 5.83 -14.20 6.14
C GLY A 526 6.71 -15.43 6.38
N TRP A 527 7.01 -15.70 7.64
CA TRP A 527 7.74 -16.87 8.12
C TRP A 527 7.06 -17.51 9.32
N VAL A 528 7.15 -18.84 9.41
CA VAL A 528 6.65 -19.61 10.56
C VAL A 528 7.83 -20.36 11.15
N VAL A 529 8.17 -20.09 12.41
CA VAL A 529 9.28 -20.80 13.08
C VAL A 529 8.72 -21.96 13.88
N ASP A 530 9.28 -23.15 13.64
CA ASP A 530 8.95 -24.36 14.39
C ASP A 530 9.84 -24.46 15.65
N ASN A 531 9.20 -24.64 16.80
CA ASN A 531 9.84 -25.01 18.08
C ASN A 531 10.91 -24.03 18.60
N TYR A 532 10.65 -22.72 18.51
CA TYR A 532 11.56 -21.71 19.04
C TYR A 532 10.80 -20.44 19.44
N PRO A 533 11.23 -19.69 20.47
CA PRO A 533 12.35 -19.91 21.43
C PRO A 533 12.22 -21.07 22.43
N LEU A 534 13.37 -21.60 22.88
CA LEU A 534 13.42 -22.69 23.87
C LEU A 534 13.44 -22.21 25.33
N SER A 535 13.77 -20.93 25.57
CA SER A 535 13.83 -20.34 26.91
C SER A 535 13.57 -18.83 26.89
N ALA A 536 13.39 -18.22 28.06
CA ALA A 536 13.20 -16.77 28.20
C ALA A 536 14.43 -15.96 27.72
N ASP A 537 15.64 -16.53 27.81
CA ASP A 537 16.85 -15.88 27.32
C ASP A 537 16.88 -15.81 25.79
N HIS A 538 16.38 -16.84 25.10
CA HIS A 538 16.19 -16.82 23.65
C HIS A 538 15.17 -15.77 23.23
N TRP A 539 14.07 -15.62 23.99
CA TRP A 539 13.09 -14.55 23.75
C TRP A 539 13.72 -13.16 23.88
N SER A 540 14.54 -12.95 24.91
CA SER A 540 15.25 -11.69 25.13
C SER A 540 16.22 -11.38 23.98
N ALA A 541 16.98 -12.38 23.53
CA ALA A 541 17.89 -12.24 22.38
C ALA A 541 17.14 -11.89 21.07
N LEU A 542 15.95 -12.44 20.85
CA LEU A 542 15.12 -12.09 19.69
C LEU A 542 14.56 -10.67 19.78
N SER A 543 14.18 -10.24 20.99
CA SER A 543 13.71 -8.89 21.24
C SER A 543 14.80 -7.85 20.95
N GLU A 544 16.05 -8.10 21.35
CA GLU A 544 17.19 -7.22 21.05
C GLU A 544 17.47 -7.10 19.55
N LYS A 545 17.20 -8.17 18.79
CA LYS A 545 17.38 -8.24 17.34
C LYS A 545 16.16 -7.79 16.53
N GLY A 546 15.04 -7.47 17.18
CA GLY A 546 13.80 -7.06 16.49
C GLY A 546 13.13 -8.18 15.68
N LEU A 547 13.31 -9.45 16.08
CA LEU A 547 12.79 -10.64 15.39
C LEU A 547 11.54 -11.23 16.05
N LEU A 548 10.75 -10.40 16.73
CA LEU A 548 9.55 -10.84 17.42
C LEU A 548 8.41 -11.16 16.42
N PRO A 549 7.62 -12.23 16.65
CA PRO A 549 6.49 -12.59 15.80
C PRO A 549 5.26 -11.74 16.13
N ASP A 550 4.31 -11.68 15.20
CA ASP A 550 3.00 -11.05 15.42
C ASP A 550 2.06 -11.98 16.22
N THR A 551 2.23 -13.30 16.05
CA THR A 551 1.42 -14.32 16.73
C THR A 551 2.28 -15.46 17.28
N VAL A 552 1.95 -15.90 18.49
CA VAL A 552 2.54 -17.04 19.16
C VAL A 552 1.45 -18.09 19.39
N VAL A 553 1.62 -19.27 18.81
CA VAL A 553 0.69 -20.40 18.95
C VAL A 553 1.33 -21.45 19.86
N CYS A 554 0.67 -21.83 20.94
CA CYS A 554 1.12 -22.88 21.84
C CYS A 554 0.11 -24.02 21.88
N LEU A 555 0.55 -25.22 21.52
CA LEU A 555 -0.22 -26.45 21.58
C LEU A 555 -0.02 -27.10 22.96
N LYS A 556 -1.11 -27.30 23.72
CA LYS A 556 -1.09 -27.97 25.04
C LYS A 556 -2.02 -29.18 25.04
N ASP A 557 -1.69 -30.15 25.89
CA ASP A 557 -2.55 -31.30 26.20
C ASP A 557 -2.79 -31.31 27.71
N THR A 558 -3.96 -30.85 28.13
CA THR A 558 -4.34 -30.80 29.56
C THR A 558 -5.19 -32.00 29.99
N GLN A 559 -5.58 -32.87 29.06
CA GLN A 559 -6.36 -34.07 29.35
C GLN A 559 -5.47 -35.22 29.86
N LYS A 560 -5.80 -35.78 31.04
CA LYS A 560 -5.20 -37.00 31.62
C LYS A 560 -3.66 -37.01 31.56
N ASP A 561 -3.01 -35.95 32.01
CA ASP A 561 -1.54 -35.80 32.05
C ASP A 561 -0.83 -36.03 30.70
N GLY A 562 -1.41 -35.55 29.59
CA GLY A 562 -0.80 -35.63 28.27
C GLY A 562 -1.04 -36.95 27.54
N ALA A 563 -2.10 -37.68 27.90
CA ALA A 563 -2.40 -39.01 27.35
C ALA A 563 -2.50 -39.03 25.82
N CYS A 564 -2.96 -37.94 25.18
CA CYS A 564 -3.04 -37.86 23.72
C CYS A 564 -1.64 -37.80 23.10
N ILE A 565 -0.76 -36.96 23.65
CA ILE A 565 0.63 -36.84 23.21
C ILE A 565 1.40 -38.14 23.45
N LEU A 566 1.23 -38.75 24.63
CA LEU A 566 1.86 -40.02 24.99
C LEU A 566 1.41 -41.16 24.08
N ARG A 567 0.11 -41.20 23.72
CA ARG A 567 -0.42 -42.17 22.76
C ARG A 567 0.17 -41.97 21.36
N ARG A 568 0.29 -40.72 20.89
CA ARG A 568 0.90 -40.40 19.59
C ARG A 568 2.39 -40.78 19.56
N ALA A 569 3.11 -40.47 20.63
CA ALA A 569 4.52 -40.83 20.80
C ALA A 569 4.72 -42.35 20.78
N TYR A 570 3.91 -43.09 21.53
CA TYR A 570 3.95 -44.55 21.57
C TYR A 570 3.69 -45.18 20.19
N LEU A 571 2.69 -44.70 19.46
CA LEU A 571 2.39 -45.18 18.10
C LEU A 571 3.52 -44.88 17.09
N ALA A 572 4.18 -43.72 17.22
CA ALA A 572 5.32 -43.36 16.38
C ALA A 572 6.54 -44.27 16.64
N SER A 573 6.91 -44.48 17.90
CA SER A 573 8.00 -45.40 18.29
C SER A 573 7.70 -46.85 17.89
N ARG A 574 6.43 -47.28 17.95
CA ARG A 574 6.01 -48.61 17.49
C ARG A 574 6.20 -48.78 15.98
N ASN A 575 5.90 -47.76 15.17
CA ASN A 575 6.08 -47.81 13.72
C ASN A 575 7.56 -47.80 13.31
N GLU A 576 8.41 -47.02 13.99
CA GLU A 576 9.87 -47.06 13.79
C GLU A 576 10.48 -48.41 14.20
N ASN A 577 9.99 -49.00 15.28
CA ASN A 577 10.44 -50.32 15.70
C ASN A 577 9.97 -51.39 14.71
N ASN A 578 8.75 -51.29 14.17
CA ASN A 578 8.24 -52.19 13.15
C ASN A 578 9.00 -52.08 11.81
N SER A 579 9.42 -50.86 11.39
CA SER A 579 10.25 -50.70 10.19
C SER A 579 11.67 -51.25 10.39
N LYS A 580 12.26 -51.05 11.57
CA LYS A 580 13.56 -51.65 11.96
C LYS A 580 13.50 -53.18 12.11
N ILE A 581 12.34 -53.75 12.45
CA ILE A 581 12.11 -55.21 12.50
C ILE A 581 11.97 -55.80 11.09
N LEU A 582 11.42 -55.04 10.13
CA LEU A 582 11.31 -55.46 8.73
C LEU A 582 12.66 -55.43 7.98
N GLU A 583 13.67 -54.70 8.49
CA GLU A 583 15.03 -54.65 7.94
C GLU A 583 16.02 -55.65 8.57
N ARG A 584 15.59 -56.48 9.54
CA ARG A 584 16.41 -57.60 10.01
C ARG A 584 16.22 -58.80 9.08
N PRO A 585 17.28 -59.34 8.43
CA PRO A 585 17.13 -60.57 7.68
C PRO A 585 16.78 -61.69 8.68
N THR A 586 15.59 -62.27 8.54
CA THR A 586 15.16 -63.42 9.32
C THR A 586 16.19 -64.54 9.13
N THR A 587 16.81 -64.95 10.22
CA THR A 587 17.63 -66.17 10.35
C THR A 587 16.77 -67.44 10.29
N ASP A 588 15.72 -67.43 9.46
CA ASP A 588 14.81 -68.53 9.13
C ASP A 588 14.94 -68.98 7.67
N GLU A 589 15.95 -68.50 6.93
CA GLU A 589 16.37 -69.10 5.65
C GLU A 589 17.26 -70.35 5.83
N ALA A 590 17.57 -70.74 7.07
CA ALA A 590 18.36 -71.94 7.37
C ALA A 590 17.53 -73.20 7.70
N LEU A 591 16.21 -73.10 7.83
CA LEU A 591 15.34 -74.25 8.13
C LEU A 591 14.30 -74.56 7.05
N LYS A 592 14.29 -73.86 5.92
CA LYS A 592 13.48 -74.21 4.73
C LYS A 592 14.27 -74.89 3.62
N LYS A 593 15.52 -75.28 3.86
CA LYS A 593 16.37 -76.01 2.90
C LYS A 593 16.36 -77.53 3.05
N GLU A 594 15.45 -78.10 3.86
CA GLU A 594 15.30 -79.57 4.00
C GLU A 594 13.93 -80.14 3.59
N GLU A 595 12.97 -79.32 3.10
CA GLU A 595 11.67 -79.84 2.63
C GLU A 595 11.44 -79.75 1.10
N ASP A 596 12.38 -79.19 0.34
CA ASP A 596 12.25 -79.04 -1.13
C ASP A 596 12.85 -80.21 -1.95
N ASP A 597 13.34 -81.28 -1.31
CA ASP A 597 13.90 -82.47 -1.99
C ASP A 597 12.87 -83.61 -2.20
N ALA A 598 11.57 -83.34 -2.06
CA ALA A 598 10.55 -84.38 -2.20
C ALA A 598 9.24 -83.92 -2.86
N ARG A 599 9.30 -83.28 -4.04
CA ARG A 599 8.13 -83.26 -4.95
C ARG A 599 8.43 -82.84 -6.40
N GLU A 600 9.25 -83.63 -7.10
CA GLU A 600 9.16 -83.70 -8.56
C GLU A 600 8.07 -84.73 -8.95
N GLY A 601 7.11 -84.30 -9.77
CA GLY A 601 6.08 -85.19 -10.33
C GLY A 601 4.96 -84.49 -11.10
N MET A 602 5.25 -84.18 -12.37
CA MET A 602 4.37 -84.24 -13.56
C MET A 602 3.10 -83.37 -13.72
N GLU A 603 3.08 -82.68 -14.89
CA GLU A 603 1.96 -82.41 -15.83
C GLU A 603 0.84 -81.42 -15.38
N GLU A 604 0.17 -80.60 -16.21
CA GLU A 604 0.14 -80.31 -17.66
C GLU A 604 -0.73 -79.03 -17.88
N THR A 605 -0.49 -78.30 -19.00
CA THR A 605 -1.45 -77.48 -19.80
C THR A 605 -2.09 -76.16 -19.29
N LEU A 606 -1.94 -75.11 -20.12
CA LEU A 606 -2.77 -73.87 -20.26
C LEU A 606 -3.97 -74.15 -21.22
N PRO A 607 -4.92 -73.21 -21.55
CA PRO A 607 -5.37 -71.92 -20.97
C PRO A 607 -6.94 -71.76 -20.90
N SER A 608 -7.48 -70.61 -20.45
CA SER A 608 -8.60 -69.82 -21.05
C SER A 608 -9.48 -69.02 -20.07
N GLU A 609 -10.25 -68.08 -20.64
CA GLU A 609 -10.78 -66.82 -20.08
C GLU A 609 -12.14 -66.87 -19.32
N LYS A 610 -12.42 -65.74 -18.65
CA LYS A 610 -13.71 -65.03 -18.39
C LYS A 610 -14.55 -65.29 -17.12
N ASP A 611 -14.61 -64.20 -16.36
CA ASP A 611 -15.77 -63.51 -15.76
C ASP A 611 -16.63 -64.15 -14.63
N GLN A 612 -16.86 -63.28 -13.64
CA GLN A 612 -17.86 -63.22 -12.57
C GLN A 612 -17.52 -63.82 -11.19
N SER A 613 -17.41 -62.88 -10.23
CA SER A 613 -17.37 -62.98 -8.76
C SER A 613 -18.34 -64.02 -8.17
N PRO A 614 -18.06 -64.68 -7.02
CA PRO A 614 -18.19 -63.99 -5.72
C PRO A 614 -17.29 -64.52 -4.57
N SER A 615 -17.32 -63.75 -3.47
CA SER A 615 -17.16 -64.16 -2.07
C SER A 615 -15.76 -64.28 -1.45
N ALA A 616 -15.62 -63.53 -0.35
CA ALA A 616 -15.02 -63.93 0.92
C ALA A 616 -13.62 -64.57 0.87
N ALA A 617 -12.60 -63.70 0.88
CA ALA A 617 -11.38 -64.01 1.60
C ALA A 617 -11.48 -63.30 2.95
N GLU A 618 -11.57 -64.09 4.00
CA GLU A 618 -11.40 -63.68 5.39
C GLU A 618 -10.08 -62.91 5.52
N GLU A 619 -10.17 -61.59 5.60
CA GLU A 619 -9.16 -60.84 6.34
C GLU A 619 -9.26 -61.34 7.77
N LYS A 620 -8.24 -62.09 8.22
CA LYS A 620 -8.03 -62.31 9.63
C LYS A 620 -7.86 -60.94 10.26
N GLU A 621 -8.97 -60.44 10.78
CA GLU A 621 -9.08 -59.35 11.72
C GLU A 621 -8.06 -59.64 12.83
N ILE A 622 -6.91 -58.99 12.75
CA ILE A 622 -5.97 -58.93 13.85
C ILE A 622 -6.70 -58.09 14.89
N MET A 623 -7.41 -58.77 15.80
CA MET A 623 -8.02 -58.17 16.98
C MET A 623 -7.02 -57.20 17.59
N GLN A 624 -7.35 -55.91 17.52
CA GLN A 624 -6.67 -54.89 18.31
C GLN A 624 -6.85 -55.30 19.78
N PRO A 625 -5.78 -55.43 20.57
CA PRO A 625 -5.96 -55.38 22.00
C PRO A 625 -6.39 -53.95 22.32
N GLU A 626 -7.64 -53.78 22.74
CA GLU A 626 -8.04 -52.63 23.55
C GLU A 626 -7.18 -52.66 24.81
N PHE A 627 -6.07 -51.94 24.80
CA PHE A 627 -5.38 -51.60 26.03
C PHE A 627 -6.21 -50.53 26.74
N ALA A 628 -6.49 -50.73 28.02
CA ALA A 628 -7.10 -49.72 28.88
C ALA A 628 -6.22 -48.46 28.88
N GLU A 629 -6.87 -47.30 29.03
CA GLU A 629 -6.31 -45.96 28.81
C GLU A 629 -5.08 -45.56 29.68
N ASP A 630 -4.59 -46.44 30.56
CA ASP A 630 -3.50 -46.15 31.52
C ASP A 630 -2.29 -47.11 31.46
N ASP A 631 -2.29 -48.17 30.64
CA ASP A 631 -1.19 -49.16 30.62
C ASP A 631 -0.32 -49.02 29.36
N PHE A 632 0.49 -47.96 29.30
CA PHE A 632 1.65 -47.95 28.41
C PHE A 632 2.76 -48.81 29.06
N PRO A 633 3.37 -49.78 28.36
CA PRO A 633 4.47 -50.55 28.94
C PRO A 633 5.59 -49.58 29.35
N ASP A 634 6.09 -49.71 30.58
CA ASP A 634 7.23 -48.97 31.14
C ASP A 634 8.48 -49.21 30.27
N ALA A 635 8.61 -48.44 29.20
CA ALA A 635 9.79 -48.35 28.38
C ALA A 635 10.55 -47.09 28.80
N GLU A 636 11.86 -47.18 29.01
CA GLU A 636 12.75 -46.05 29.33
C GLU A 636 12.58 -44.86 28.34
N GLU A 637 12.18 -45.17 27.10
CA GLU A 637 11.84 -44.19 26.06
C GLU A 637 10.60 -43.34 26.41
N MET A 638 9.56 -43.92 27.03
CA MET A 638 8.35 -43.20 27.43
C MET A 638 8.57 -42.30 28.64
N GLU A 639 9.41 -42.70 29.61
CA GLU A 639 9.83 -41.84 30.72
C GLU A 639 10.63 -40.63 30.21
N THR A 640 11.52 -40.84 29.25
CA THR A 640 12.30 -39.77 28.61
C THR A 640 11.39 -38.75 27.91
N ILE A 641 10.30 -39.21 27.28
CA ILE A 641 9.31 -38.35 26.62
C ILE A 641 8.48 -37.59 27.65
N LYS A 642 8.03 -38.23 28.74
CA LYS A 642 7.34 -37.56 29.85
C LYS A 642 8.20 -36.45 30.47
N MET A 643 9.47 -36.72 30.76
CA MET A 643 10.40 -35.69 31.27
C MET A 643 10.56 -34.50 30.31
N LYS A 644 10.58 -34.75 28.99
CA LYS A 644 10.64 -33.67 27.98
C LYS A 644 9.35 -32.84 27.94
N ILE A 645 8.19 -33.46 28.15
CA ILE A 645 6.90 -32.75 28.23
C ILE A 645 6.87 -31.86 29.48
N ASP A 646 7.26 -32.39 30.64
CA ASP A 646 7.28 -31.64 31.91
C ASP A 646 8.27 -30.48 31.87
N LEU A 647 9.45 -30.71 31.28
CA LEU A 647 10.46 -29.66 31.10
C LEU A 647 9.92 -28.53 30.18
N PHE A 648 9.26 -28.89 29.08
CA PHE A 648 8.63 -27.91 28.19
C PHE A 648 7.56 -27.08 28.90
N MET A 649 6.68 -27.71 29.71
CA MET A 649 5.61 -26.98 30.40
C MET A 649 6.15 -25.96 31.39
N ASN A 650 7.20 -26.31 32.13
CA ASN A 650 7.87 -25.40 33.08
C ASN A 650 8.56 -24.22 32.39
N ASP A 651 9.19 -24.47 31.23
CA ASP A 651 9.86 -23.41 30.49
C ASP A 651 8.88 -22.53 29.71
N TRP A 652 7.78 -23.11 29.22
CA TRP A 652 6.68 -22.36 28.61
C TRP A 652 6.03 -21.38 29.59
N GLU A 653 5.79 -21.76 30.86
CA GLU A 653 5.22 -20.83 31.84
C GLU A 653 6.09 -19.57 32.04
N LYS A 654 7.42 -19.76 32.08
CA LYS A 654 8.37 -18.65 32.17
C LYS A 654 8.31 -17.77 30.92
N VAL A 655 8.31 -18.38 29.73
CA VAL A 655 8.24 -17.65 28.45
C VAL A 655 6.90 -16.93 28.29
N GLU A 656 5.78 -17.59 28.58
CA GLU A 656 4.43 -17.02 28.53
C GLU A 656 4.31 -15.76 29.41
N SER A 657 4.93 -15.79 30.61
CA SER A 657 4.95 -14.63 31.51
C SER A 657 5.74 -13.43 30.96
N VAL A 658 6.73 -13.69 30.10
CA VAL A 658 7.52 -12.64 29.43
C VAL A 658 6.77 -12.12 28.21
N ILE A 659 6.18 -13.00 27.40
CA ILE A 659 5.41 -12.61 26.21
C ILE A 659 4.20 -11.77 26.61
N LYS A 660 3.46 -12.15 27.66
CA LYS A 660 2.29 -11.40 28.14
C LYS A 660 2.61 -9.98 28.62
N LYS A 661 3.89 -9.64 28.88
CA LYS A 661 4.31 -8.28 29.20
C LYS A 661 4.45 -7.40 27.95
N SER A 662 4.63 -8.01 26.78
CA SER A 662 4.64 -7.33 25.49
C SER A 662 3.20 -7.18 24.99
N SER A 663 2.66 -5.97 25.01
CA SER A 663 1.27 -5.67 24.64
C SER A 663 0.92 -5.89 23.16
N GLU A 664 1.93 -6.10 22.31
CA GLU A 664 1.79 -6.09 20.85
C GLU A 664 1.68 -7.50 20.23
N ILE A 665 1.87 -8.57 21.02
CA ILE A 665 1.97 -9.95 20.52
C ILE A 665 0.75 -10.76 20.93
N GLN A 666 0.11 -11.42 19.96
CA GLN A 666 -1.04 -12.28 20.22
C GLN A 666 -0.59 -13.68 20.65
N VAL A 667 -1.04 -14.13 21.82
CA VAL A 667 -0.77 -15.49 22.31
C VAL A 667 -2.03 -16.34 22.19
N VAL A 668 -1.93 -17.43 21.42
CA VAL A 668 -3.00 -18.42 21.21
C VAL A 668 -2.60 -19.73 21.86
N VAL A 669 -3.35 -20.16 22.87
CA VAL A 669 -3.15 -21.46 23.51
C VAL A 669 -4.24 -22.40 23.04
N LEU A 670 -3.88 -23.49 22.38
CA LEU A 670 -4.80 -24.47 21.80
C LEU A 670 -4.71 -25.81 22.52
N GLU A 671 -5.88 -26.39 22.80
CA GLU A 671 -6.00 -27.73 23.39
C GLU A 671 -6.04 -28.80 22.29
N ILE A 672 -5.10 -29.73 22.33
CA ILE A 672 -4.94 -30.76 21.27
C ILE A 672 -5.94 -31.90 21.44
N ALA A 673 -6.45 -32.12 22.65
CA ALA A 673 -7.33 -33.22 22.98
C ALA A 673 -8.59 -33.25 22.09
N GLU A 674 -8.85 -34.40 21.46
CA GLU A 674 -10.02 -34.68 20.60
C GLU A 674 -10.20 -33.75 19.37
N GLN A 675 -9.23 -32.89 19.05
CA GLN A 675 -9.28 -31.99 17.89
C GLN A 675 -8.50 -32.52 16.69
N THR A 676 -9.02 -32.24 15.49
CA THR A 676 -8.30 -32.48 14.23
C THR A 676 -7.30 -31.35 13.96
N PRO A 677 -6.22 -31.60 13.19
CA PRO A 677 -5.28 -30.55 12.78
C PRO A 677 -5.97 -29.39 12.03
N GLU A 678 -7.02 -29.68 11.25
CA GLU A 678 -7.81 -28.67 10.53
C GLU A 678 -8.60 -27.77 11.48
N SER A 679 -9.19 -28.33 12.55
CA SER A 679 -9.88 -27.54 13.59
C SER A 679 -8.93 -26.57 14.29
N LEU A 680 -7.74 -27.04 14.68
CA LEU A 680 -6.71 -26.23 15.32
C LEU A 680 -6.19 -25.12 14.38
N LEU A 681 -6.02 -25.44 13.09
CA LEU A 681 -5.63 -24.46 12.08
C LEU A 681 -6.72 -23.38 11.92
N ASN A 682 -7.99 -23.76 11.82
CA ASN A 682 -9.10 -22.81 11.68
C ASN A 682 -9.23 -21.89 12.91
N GLN A 683 -9.04 -22.42 14.12
CA GLN A 683 -9.01 -21.60 15.33
C GLN A 683 -7.85 -20.61 15.32
N THR A 684 -6.67 -21.04 14.85
CA THR A 684 -5.50 -20.17 14.71
C THR A 684 -5.76 -19.05 13.69
N VAL A 685 -6.29 -19.41 12.52
CA VAL A 685 -6.64 -18.46 11.45
C VAL A 685 -7.66 -17.44 11.94
N LEU A 686 -8.70 -17.88 12.65
CA LEU A 686 -9.73 -16.99 13.20
C LEU A 686 -9.15 -15.96 14.17
N VAL A 687 -8.15 -16.33 14.99
CA VAL A 687 -7.47 -15.36 15.88
C VAL A 687 -6.57 -14.42 15.10
N MET A 688 -5.80 -14.94 14.13
CA MET A 688 -4.93 -14.11 13.27
C MET A 688 -5.72 -13.11 12.41
N GLU A 689 -6.95 -13.46 11.99
CA GLU A 689 -7.82 -12.61 11.18
C GLU A 689 -8.69 -11.67 12.03
N LYS A 690 -8.85 -11.95 13.34
CA LYS A 690 -9.67 -11.13 14.25
C LYS A 690 -9.34 -9.63 14.22
N PRO A 691 -8.07 -9.17 14.16
CA PRO A 691 -7.73 -7.75 14.07
C PRO A 691 -8.17 -7.10 12.75
N PHE A 692 -8.40 -7.90 11.72
CA PHE A 692 -8.76 -7.45 10.37
C PHE A 692 -10.26 -7.61 10.08
N ASN A 693 -11.02 -8.22 11.00
CA ASN A 693 -12.47 -8.34 10.89
C ASN A 693 -13.14 -7.08 11.46
N TYR A 694 -13.84 -6.36 10.59
CA TYR A 694 -14.61 -5.17 10.93
C TYR A 694 -15.87 -5.54 11.71
N TYR A 695 -16.13 -4.80 12.79
CA TYR A 695 -17.45 -4.69 13.40
C TYR A 695 -18.00 -3.32 12.98
N GLY A 696 -19.20 -3.29 12.41
CA GLY A 696 -19.93 -2.04 12.23
C GLY A 696 -19.96 -1.30 13.56
N TRP A 697 -19.66 -0.01 13.55
CA TRP A 697 -19.70 0.78 14.77
C TRP A 697 -21.14 0.78 15.28
N GLU A 698 -21.36 0.15 16.43
CA GLU A 698 -22.60 0.32 17.17
C GLU A 698 -22.51 1.71 17.82
N LEU A 699 -23.42 2.61 17.44
CA LEU A 699 -23.54 3.93 18.08
C LEU A 699 -23.63 3.70 19.60
N SER A 700 -22.66 4.25 20.33
CA SER A 700 -22.73 4.24 21.79
C SER A 700 -23.72 5.30 22.26
N ASP A 701 -24.22 5.16 23.49
CA ASP A 701 -25.13 6.15 24.08
C ASP A 701 -24.50 7.56 24.13
N GLU A 702 -23.17 7.64 24.29
CA GLU A 702 -22.40 8.88 24.21
C GLU A 702 -22.41 9.49 22.80
N ASP A 703 -22.36 8.66 21.75
CA ASP A 703 -22.42 9.12 20.36
C ASP A 703 -23.81 9.68 20.03
N LEU A 704 -24.87 9.08 20.60
CA LEU A 704 -26.25 9.57 20.47
C LEU A 704 -26.48 10.87 21.25
N GLU A 705 -25.85 11.02 22.43
CA GLU A 705 -25.89 12.27 23.20
C GLU A 705 -25.13 13.41 22.51
N GLU A 706 -23.99 13.12 21.89
CA GLU A 706 -23.23 14.09 21.10
C GLU A 706 -23.99 14.49 19.83
N GLU A 707 -24.59 13.54 19.09
CA GLU A 707 -25.47 13.87 17.96
C GLU A 707 -26.70 14.70 18.39
N ALA A 708 -27.26 14.43 19.58
CA ALA A 708 -28.36 15.23 20.11
C ALA A 708 -27.94 16.65 20.51
N GLN A 709 -26.69 16.84 20.94
CA GLN A 709 -26.12 18.16 21.23
C GLN A 709 -25.81 18.93 19.95
N ASP A 710 -25.24 18.27 18.93
CA ASP A 710 -25.00 18.86 17.61
C ASP A 710 -26.33 19.30 16.97
N LEU A 711 -27.38 18.48 17.07
CA LEU A 711 -28.73 18.83 16.60
C LEU A 711 -29.34 20.02 17.36
N ALA A 712 -29.05 20.15 18.65
CA ALA A 712 -29.53 21.28 19.44
C ALA A 712 -28.79 22.58 19.06
N ALA A 713 -27.48 22.52 18.83
CA ALA A 713 -26.68 23.67 18.40
C ALA A 713 -27.01 24.13 16.98
N GLU A 714 -27.26 23.19 16.05
CA GLU A 714 -27.75 23.53 14.70
C GLU A 714 -29.14 24.16 14.74
N GLY A 715 -30.03 23.66 15.61
CA GLY A 715 -31.34 24.26 15.83
C GLY A 715 -31.26 25.67 16.44
N GLU A 716 -30.32 25.90 17.36
CA GLU A 716 -30.06 27.22 17.93
C GLU A 716 -29.49 28.20 16.89
N ASN A 717 -28.61 27.76 15.99
CA ASN A 717 -28.12 28.60 14.89
C ASN A 717 -29.19 28.90 13.83
N GLU A 718 -30.04 27.93 13.47
CA GLU A 718 -31.17 28.16 12.55
C GLU A 718 -32.24 29.06 13.19
N GLU A 719 -32.40 29.02 14.52
CA GLU A 719 -33.26 29.95 15.27
C GLU A 719 -32.63 31.35 15.34
N GLU A 720 -31.31 31.49 15.53
CA GLU A 720 -30.63 32.80 15.48
C GLU A 720 -30.65 33.43 14.08
N GLU A 721 -30.39 32.67 13.00
CA GLU A 721 -30.52 33.17 11.62
C GLU A 721 -31.98 33.53 11.27
N GLY A 722 -32.95 32.77 11.77
CA GLY A 722 -34.37 33.06 11.59
C GLY A 722 -34.88 34.26 12.40
N GLU A 723 -34.34 34.49 13.60
CA GLU A 723 -34.63 35.70 14.41
C GLU A 723 -33.99 36.95 13.79
N GLU A 724 -32.81 36.84 13.17
CA GLU A 724 -32.20 37.94 12.40
C GLU A 724 -33.02 38.26 11.13
N GLU A 725 -33.49 37.26 10.37
CA GLU A 725 -34.38 37.48 9.21
C GLU A 725 -35.76 38.03 9.61
N GLU A 726 -36.33 37.63 10.77
CA GLU A 726 -37.59 38.18 11.28
C GLU A 726 -37.44 39.61 11.84
N GLU A 727 -36.30 39.96 12.46
CA GLU A 727 -36.02 41.35 12.88
C GLU A 727 -35.81 42.28 11.67
N GLU A 728 -35.24 41.79 10.56
CA GLU A 728 -35.16 42.54 9.29
C GLU A 728 -36.54 42.74 8.62
N GLU A 729 -37.42 41.73 8.63
CA GLU A 729 -38.78 41.88 8.09
C GLU A 729 -39.71 42.75 8.98
N GLU A 730 -39.49 42.80 10.30
CA GLU A 730 -40.25 43.69 11.20
C GLU A 730 -39.87 45.17 11.06
N ASP A 731 -38.63 45.52 10.70
CA ASP A 731 -38.20 46.91 10.49
C ASP A 731 -38.64 47.46 9.10
N GLU A 732 -38.93 46.60 8.12
CA GLU A 732 -39.53 46.97 6.83
C GLU A 732 -41.08 47.08 6.86
N GLY A 733 -41.72 46.72 7.97
CA GLY A 733 -43.17 46.49 8.09
C GLY A 733 -44.07 47.66 8.50
N GLU A 734 -43.59 48.91 8.62
CA GLU A 734 -44.46 50.08 8.91
C GLU A 734 -44.63 51.01 7.68
N GLY A 735 -45.40 50.56 6.67
CA GLY A 735 -45.71 51.36 5.49
C GLY A 735 -46.99 50.96 4.73
N GLU A 736 -48.13 51.54 5.15
CA GLU A 736 -49.41 51.78 4.43
C GLU A 736 -50.07 50.62 3.62
N GLU A 737 -51.19 50.11 4.16
CA GLU A 737 -52.21 49.34 3.44
C GLU A 737 -53.03 50.22 2.45
N GLU A 738 -53.05 49.87 1.17
CA GLU A 738 -54.20 50.16 0.27
C GLU A 738 -54.51 48.93 -0.63
N GLU A 739 -55.77 48.47 -0.57
CA GLU A 739 -56.37 47.43 -1.41
C GLU A 739 -56.68 47.96 -2.82
N GLU A 740 -56.41 47.19 -3.89
CA GLU A 740 -57.29 47.09 -5.07
C GLU A 740 -57.01 45.85 -5.95
N GLU A 741 -58.08 45.32 -6.55
CA GLU A 741 -58.25 44.00 -7.16
C GLU A 741 -57.81 43.87 -8.66
N GLU A 742 -57.69 42.60 -9.08
CA GLU A 742 -57.92 41.99 -10.42
C GLU A 742 -56.73 41.59 -11.34
N GLU A 743 -56.66 40.25 -11.51
CA GLU A 743 -56.30 39.38 -12.64
C GLU A 743 -55.30 39.87 -13.73
N VAL A 744 -54.22 39.09 -13.94
CA VAL A 744 -53.84 38.40 -15.21
C VAL A 744 -52.58 37.52 -15.04
N SER A 745 -52.53 36.46 -15.86
CA SER A 745 -51.63 35.29 -15.97
C SER A 745 -50.10 35.47 -16.09
N MET A 746 -49.34 34.57 -15.38
CA MET A 746 -48.03 33.88 -15.66
C MET A 746 -46.82 34.68 -16.25
N PRO A 747 -45.55 34.17 -16.21
CA PRO A 747 -44.78 33.39 -15.22
C PRO A 747 -43.31 33.91 -15.00
N VAL A 748 -42.71 33.81 -13.81
CA VAL A 748 -41.24 33.96 -13.56
C VAL A 748 -40.92 33.18 -12.27
N LEU A 749 -40.17 32.08 -12.22
CA LEU A 749 -38.70 31.83 -12.33
C LEU A 749 -37.85 32.33 -11.15
N SER A 750 -37.17 31.36 -10.51
CA SER A 750 -36.03 31.48 -9.57
C SER A 750 -36.41 32.01 -8.17
N ILE A 751 -35.92 31.50 -7.03
CA ILE A 751 -34.54 31.10 -6.70
C ILE A 751 -34.55 29.99 -5.61
N TYR A 752 -33.41 29.29 -5.51
CA TYR A 752 -32.91 28.37 -4.47
C TYR A 752 -33.31 26.88 -4.54
N ALA A 753 -32.46 26.13 -5.24
CA ALA A 753 -32.27 24.70 -5.05
C ALA A 753 -30.76 24.38 -5.10
N PHE A 754 -30.15 24.17 -3.94
CA PHE A 754 -28.88 23.46 -3.82
C PHE A 754 -29.14 22.13 -3.08
N TYR A 755 -28.84 21.04 -3.79
CA TYR A 755 -28.44 19.71 -3.32
C TYR A 755 -29.30 19.01 -2.25
N TYR A 756 -30.17 18.09 -2.68
CA TYR A 756 -29.95 16.64 -2.55
C TYR A 756 -31.03 15.84 -3.32
N ASP A 757 -30.70 14.58 -3.56
CA ASP A 757 -31.59 13.42 -3.82
C ASP A 757 -31.84 12.92 -5.26
N SER A 758 -31.09 11.85 -5.58
CA SER A 758 -31.62 10.48 -5.55
C SER A 758 -33.05 10.28 -6.05
N PHE A 759 -33.13 9.77 -7.27
CA PHE A 759 -34.32 9.21 -7.89
C PHE A 759 -34.98 8.11 -7.02
N ILE A 760 -36.17 8.41 -6.48
CA ILE A 760 -37.22 7.42 -6.21
C ILE A 760 -38.07 7.28 -7.48
N PHE A 761 -38.04 6.09 -8.11
CA PHE A 761 -38.98 5.72 -9.16
C PHE A 761 -40.24 5.12 -8.53
N SER A 762 -41.37 5.78 -8.76
CA SER A 762 -42.72 5.31 -8.41
C SER A 762 -43.12 4.05 -9.19
N LEU A 763 -43.62 3.04 -8.48
CA LEU A 763 -44.47 1.99 -9.03
C LEU A 763 -45.94 2.31 -8.69
N ASN A 764 -46.68 2.68 -9.73
CA ASN A 764 -48.13 2.84 -9.74
C ASN A 764 -48.85 1.58 -9.25
N ILE A 765 -49.61 1.68 -8.16
CA ILE A 765 -50.74 0.78 -7.90
C ILE A 765 -51.98 1.64 -7.68
N THR A 766 -52.86 1.55 -8.66
CA THR A 766 -54.22 2.08 -8.71
C THR A 766 -55.09 1.52 -7.58
N SER A 767 -55.70 2.37 -6.76
CA SER A 767 -56.78 1.95 -5.86
C SER A 767 -58.10 1.86 -6.65
N GLU A 768 -58.51 0.64 -7.01
CA GLU A 768 -59.91 0.36 -7.34
C GLU A 768 -60.70 0.16 -6.04
N LYS A 769 -61.75 0.96 -5.88
CA LYS A 769 -62.90 0.64 -5.01
C LYS A 769 -63.62 -0.58 -5.58
N SER A 770 -63.84 -1.63 -4.80
CA SER A 770 -65.12 -2.36 -4.73
C SER A 770 -65.09 -3.53 -3.73
N ASP A 771 -66.09 -3.51 -2.84
CA ASP A 771 -66.89 -4.63 -2.29
C ASP A 771 -66.23 -5.99 -1.99
N PHE A 772 -66.28 -6.45 -0.73
CA PHE A 772 -67.29 -7.40 -0.24
C PHE A 772 -67.00 -7.89 1.21
N SER A 773 -68.11 -7.99 1.97
CA SER A 773 -68.39 -8.69 3.24
C SER A 773 -67.69 -8.28 4.53
#